data_AF-A0A2D4SI83-F1
#
_entry.id   AF-A0A2D4SI83-F1
#
_cell.length_a   1.000
_cell.length_b   1.000
_cell.length_c   1.000
_cell.angle_alpha   90.00
_cell.angle_beta   90.00
_cell.angle_gamma   90.00
#
_symmetry.space_group_name_H-M   'P 1'
#
loop_
_entity.id
_entity.type
_entity.pdbx_description
1 polymer ?
#
loop_
_entity_poly.entity_id
_entity_poly.type
_entity_poly.pdbx_seq_one_letter_code
_entity_poly.pdbx_strand_id
1 'polypeptide(L)'
;MYNYMTDHGYSVNNSNIDYANGGAAELGNYIAWQMLNFGNSDGSNEFLDFENTFYTSINPPLIMSEDGNPDIIDPNRWQTLTLDSTIDQSGNLVDNTLPFLSPEWGNVKPFALEPSMATENYRDGDAYKVYFDTVQPAYLDTNSASDWDSFYKWNHSLVSVWQSHLDTADGVMWDISPASMGNNLWYPTNNSLNEYSAFYNLEEGGDPSSGYNINPITGLPYQTQMVARGDYTRVLAEFWADGIDSETPPGHWFEIYHYVTDQALFERKWQGEGPLLSALEYDLKAHLTLGGTMHDAAIAAWSLKGYYDYIRPVSSIRYMAGNGQSSDILLPNYHPNGIPLLENFIELVDSTDVLAGSNYEHVGKIKLYTWKGHDYIDDTEIDVAGAGWILGENWWPYQRPTFVTPPFAGFVSGHSTFSRAAAGILEYITGSPYFPGGLGEFVAEQNAFLQFENGPSSTITLQWATYQDAADQCSLSRIWGGIHPPVDDIPGRYIGSTIGETGFEKADSIFAIDRPALISAIISDTIINSYEFGDTIELECNFNVAMDTTMSPFMNFSPNNLNQFFIISSVTWENALQLKIKFVAQELVMEQLNSFIRVFGVSSENGLALNDIVLEDFIIVDTKRPKILTVEIDHELINDEITSSGLAATFVFTEDCDMSNQPTISFSGIGYNNESIAMDNSSSGWFSPVSFNAILNANDFNEEVESIDLNIDLIKDIHGNPLTNPFHPDKLSIDTKNPFIDDFSSSETMINLDSPNDSPQFSTLIDFNESMDVSFIPEIDFLNNNNIYSSLLMNVFETFWVDSNSLSAEIWVLPNNNDLLNLDLVCVNAKDNNGNLVRDSIYLSVMSSDMNGPEVLSSSSPSTIISDSLIGNGNYYVDVVFNEPMNTEMKPLVFHENDIALNNSIQYNVNESFFLDSFIYRANFQINDENVEVEDINLEVLYAEDFAHNSQEPYTAPSFISLDTKNPSIIDFESNTSVLNLNDNLLLFQVLFDEEMNQNEAPQFNFFPALSSSVIMQQTNLAWLDNDSLSVAYELLSAGDEPNLYDLNITDATDLAGNLLNVLTLNDLLTIQGALDLEIINTDEIQLSPNLLAQGTKIHLKNIAEHSLLKNCDLVSAEGKFIKTLNMEKMGQLWSSEPINVPSGIYFVHLNQKSFRLVVL
;
A
#
# COMPACT_ATOMS: atom_id res chain seq x y z
N MET A 1 -16.37 1.63 -27.49
CA MET A 1 -17.20 0.41 -27.65
C MET A 1 -16.60 -0.85 -26.99
N TYR A 2 -15.44 -1.37 -27.43
CA TYR A 2 -14.91 -2.69 -26.98
C TYR A 2 -14.84 -2.88 -25.46
N ASN A 3 -14.23 -1.93 -24.73
CA ASN A 3 -14.16 -1.97 -23.26
C ASN A 3 -15.58 -1.98 -22.67
N TYR A 4 -16.41 -0.99 -23.01
CA TYR A 4 -17.80 -0.89 -22.58
C TYR A 4 -18.60 -2.20 -22.74
N MET A 5 -18.45 -2.92 -23.87
CA MET A 5 -19.09 -4.23 -24.05
C MET A 5 -18.55 -5.28 -23.06
N THR A 6 -17.23 -5.33 -22.87
CA THR A 6 -16.56 -6.24 -21.93
C THR A 6 -16.93 -5.94 -20.48
N ASP A 7 -16.97 -4.65 -20.10
CA ASP A 7 -17.27 -4.15 -18.76
C ASP A 7 -18.72 -4.46 -18.34
N HIS A 8 -19.64 -4.51 -19.31
CA HIS A 8 -21.04 -4.94 -19.13
C HIS A 8 -21.26 -6.44 -19.39
N GLY A 9 -20.20 -7.24 -19.47
CA GLY A 9 -20.27 -8.71 -19.57
C GLY A 9 -20.66 -9.28 -20.93
N TYR A 10 -20.75 -8.46 -21.98
CA TYR A 10 -21.07 -8.91 -23.33
C TYR A 10 -19.86 -9.58 -24.02
N SER A 11 -20.09 -10.71 -24.68
CA SER A 11 -19.05 -11.41 -25.42
C SER A 11 -18.68 -10.70 -26.73
N VAL A 12 -17.64 -9.87 -26.68
CA VAL A 12 -16.99 -9.23 -27.85
C VAL A 12 -16.47 -10.22 -28.90
N ASN A 13 -16.46 -11.52 -28.60
CA ASN A 13 -16.04 -12.59 -29.52
C ASN A 13 -17.23 -13.34 -30.16
N ASN A 14 -18.49 -13.01 -29.86
CA ASN A 14 -19.62 -13.64 -30.55
C ASN A 14 -19.81 -13.01 -31.94
N SER A 15 -19.53 -13.77 -32.99
CA SER A 15 -19.76 -13.41 -34.40
C SER A 15 -20.82 -14.27 -35.10
N ASN A 16 -21.63 -15.02 -34.32
CA ASN A 16 -22.73 -15.81 -34.85
C ASN A 16 -23.85 -14.88 -35.40
N ILE A 17 -24.52 -15.32 -36.46
CA ILE A 17 -25.58 -14.57 -37.17
C ILE A 17 -26.92 -15.34 -37.26
N ASP A 18 -27.06 -16.45 -36.53
CA ASP A 18 -28.31 -17.23 -36.47
C ASP A 18 -29.35 -16.55 -35.55
N TYR A 19 -29.85 -15.39 -35.98
CA TYR A 19 -30.84 -14.60 -35.27
C TYR A 19 -32.15 -15.34 -35.00
N ALA A 20 -32.40 -16.46 -35.69
CA ALA A 20 -33.60 -17.26 -35.51
C ALA A 20 -33.51 -18.22 -34.31
N ASN A 21 -32.30 -18.51 -33.81
CA ASN A 21 -32.07 -19.48 -32.72
C ASN A 21 -31.12 -18.98 -31.61
N GLY A 22 -30.30 -17.93 -31.84
CA GLY A 22 -29.31 -17.44 -30.86
C GLY A 22 -29.79 -16.29 -29.96
N GLY A 23 -30.67 -15.42 -30.46
CA GLY A 23 -31.22 -14.29 -29.72
C GLY A 23 -30.65 -12.93 -30.14
N ALA A 24 -30.58 -11.99 -29.20
CA ALA A 24 -30.35 -10.57 -29.49
C ALA A 24 -28.95 -10.26 -30.05
N ALA A 25 -27.90 -10.95 -29.60
CA ALA A 25 -26.54 -10.75 -30.10
C ALA A 25 -26.43 -11.19 -31.57
N GLU A 26 -26.96 -12.36 -31.90
CA GLU A 26 -27.05 -12.90 -33.26
C GLU A 26 -27.90 -12.02 -34.19
N LEU A 27 -28.96 -11.39 -33.68
CA LEU A 27 -29.73 -10.41 -34.43
C LEU A 27 -28.91 -9.15 -34.75
N GLY A 28 -28.20 -8.60 -33.75
CA GLY A 28 -27.30 -7.45 -33.96
C GLY A 28 -26.19 -7.76 -34.97
N ASN A 29 -25.53 -8.91 -34.81
CA ASN A 29 -24.51 -9.40 -35.74
C ASN A 29 -25.06 -9.63 -37.15
N TYR A 30 -26.27 -10.18 -37.29
CA TYR A 30 -26.92 -10.37 -38.60
C TYR A 30 -27.23 -9.03 -39.27
N ILE A 31 -27.73 -8.03 -38.53
CA ILE A 31 -27.99 -6.68 -39.05
C ILE A 31 -26.69 -6.00 -39.48
N ALA A 32 -25.64 -6.04 -38.65
CA ALA A 32 -24.32 -5.51 -39.00
C ALA A 32 -23.74 -6.19 -40.26
N TRP A 33 -23.87 -7.52 -40.36
CA TRP A 33 -23.48 -8.26 -41.56
C TRP A 33 -24.29 -7.88 -42.80
N GLN A 34 -25.60 -7.61 -42.67
CA GLN A 34 -26.40 -7.10 -43.80
C GLN A 34 -25.94 -5.70 -44.25
N MET A 35 -25.54 -4.82 -43.32
CA MET A 35 -25.02 -3.48 -43.66
C MET A 35 -23.65 -3.53 -44.33
N LEU A 36 -22.71 -4.35 -43.84
CA LEU A 36 -21.41 -4.55 -44.50
C LEU A 36 -21.57 -5.14 -45.92
N ASN A 37 -22.49 -6.08 -46.14
CA ASN A 37 -22.80 -6.56 -47.48
C ASN A 37 -23.45 -5.48 -48.37
N PHE A 38 -24.14 -4.51 -47.77
CA PHE A 38 -24.82 -3.44 -48.49
C PHE A 38 -23.82 -2.41 -49.04
N GLY A 39 -22.90 -1.90 -48.21
CA GLY A 39 -21.86 -0.93 -48.61
C GLY A 39 -20.92 -1.46 -49.70
N ASN A 40 -20.64 -2.77 -49.71
CA ASN A 40 -19.99 -3.48 -50.82
C ASN A 40 -20.76 -3.42 -52.18
N SER A 41 -21.95 -2.81 -52.23
CA SER A 41 -22.82 -2.75 -53.43
C SER A 41 -23.65 -1.47 -53.58
N ASP A 42 -23.50 -0.49 -52.69
CA ASP A 42 -24.35 0.70 -52.64
C ASP A 42 -23.88 1.85 -53.55
N GLY A 43 -22.60 1.85 -53.94
CA GLY A 43 -21.95 2.88 -54.77
C GLY A 43 -20.85 3.67 -54.05
N SER A 44 -20.60 3.42 -52.76
CA SER A 44 -19.61 4.13 -51.92
C SER A 44 -18.15 3.81 -52.24
N ASN A 45 -17.89 2.65 -52.85
CA ASN A 45 -16.56 2.05 -53.02
C ASN A 45 -15.87 1.66 -51.69
N GLU A 46 -16.63 1.32 -50.65
CA GLU A 46 -16.13 0.82 -49.34
C GLU A 46 -15.08 -0.31 -49.47
N PHE A 47 -15.24 -1.21 -50.46
CA PHE A 47 -14.30 -2.32 -50.70
C PHE A 47 -12.86 -1.88 -51.07
N LEU A 48 -12.69 -0.63 -51.54
CA LEU A 48 -11.40 -0.02 -51.84
C LEU A 48 -11.21 1.26 -51.00
N ASP A 49 -11.58 1.20 -49.72
CA ASP A 49 -11.41 2.29 -48.74
C ASP A 49 -11.91 3.66 -49.23
N PHE A 50 -13.02 3.64 -50.01
CA PHE A 50 -13.68 4.82 -50.60
C PHE A 50 -12.84 5.61 -51.64
N GLU A 51 -11.80 4.98 -52.24
CA GLU A 51 -10.97 5.58 -53.28
C GLU A 51 -11.77 6.15 -54.46
N ASN A 52 -11.34 7.31 -54.99
CA ASN A 52 -11.89 7.92 -56.20
C ASN A 52 -11.58 7.05 -57.43
N THR A 53 -12.59 6.71 -58.23
CA THR A 53 -12.43 5.77 -59.35
C THR A 53 -12.12 6.45 -60.69
N PHE A 54 -12.45 7.74 -60.86
CA PHE A 54 -12.13 8.51 -62.08
C PHE A 54 -11.82 10.00 -61.86
N TYR A 55 -12.26 10.65 -60.78
CA TYR A 55 -12.01 12.08 -60.58
C TYR A 55 -10.51 12.43 -60.51
N THR A 56 -10.12 13.52 -61.20
CA THR A 56 -8.80 14.15 -61.04
C THR A 56 -8.92 15.68 -61.02
N SER A 57 -8.14 16.35 -60.14
CA SER A 57 -8.07 17.82 -60.11
C SER A 57 -7.37 18.36 -61.35
N ILE A 58 -7.94 19.37 -61.99
CA ILE A 58 -7.31 20.10 -63.09
C ILE A 58 -6.31 21.15 -62.61
N ASN A 59 -6.52 21.74 -61.42
CA ASN A 59 -5.62 22.75 -60.86
C ASN A 59 -4.48 22.08 -60.07
N PRO A 60 -3.22 22.56 -60.22
CA PRO A 60 -2.11 22.18 -59.35
C PRO A 60 -2.37 22.59 -57.89
N PRO A 61 -1.82 21.88 -56.89
CA PRO A 61 -1.98 22.23 -55.48
C PRO A 61 -1.54 23.67 -55.16
N LEU A 62 -2.32 24.36 -54.33
CA LEU A 62 -1.93 25.65 -53.76
C LEU A 62 -1.10 25.44 -52.49
N ILE A 63 0.19 25.78 -52.55
CA ILE A 63 1.07 25.76 -51.37
C ILE A 63 0.73 26.96 -50.50
N MET A 64 0.15 26.71 -49.32
CA MET A 64 -0.41 27.78 -48.47
C MET A 64 0.65 28.69 -47.84
N SER A 65 1.84 28.14 -47.60
CA SER A 65 3.04 28.80 -47.05
C SER A 65 3.84 29.63 -48.08
N GLU A 66 3.37 29.73 -49.33
CA GLU A 66 3.96 30.57 -50.39
C GLU A 66 3.00 31.72 -50.79
N ASP A 67 3.53 32.81 -51.33
CA ASP A 67 2.77 34.00 -51.74
C ASP A 67 1.86 33.75 -52.97
N GLY A 68 0.56 34.04 -52.86
CA GLY A 68 -0.37 34.13 -53.99
C GLY A 68 -0.91 32.79 -54.51
N ASN A 69 -1.28 32.75 -55.79
CA ASN A 69 -1.78 31.56 -56.49
C ASN A 69 -1.46 31.62 -58.01
N PRO A 70 -0.18 31.53 -58.42
CA PRO A 70 0.25 31.81 -59.80
C PRO A 70 -0.02 30.67 -60.80
N ASP A 71 -0.11 29.42 -60.34
CA ASP A 71 -0.16 28.22 -61.18
C ASP A 71 -1.59 27.66 -61.41
N ILE A 72 -2.63 28.34 -60.93
CA ILE A 72 -4.03 27.94 -61.16
C ILE A 72 -4.40 28.01 -62.65
N ILE A 73 -5.05 26.95 -63.16
CA ILE A 73 -5.35 26.76 -64.59
C ILE A 73 -6.77 27.22 -64.93
N ASP A 74 -7.74 26.95 -64.07
CA ASP A 74 -9.11 27.45 -64.19
C ASP A 74 -9.60 27.99 -62.83
N PRO A 75 -9.83 29.32 -62.71
CA PRO A 75 -10.30 29.94 -61.47
C PRO A 75 -11.77 29.64 -61.13
N ASN A 76 -12.45 28.81 -61.91
CA ASN A 76 -13.79 28.29 -61.56
C ASN A 76 -13.74 26.89 -60.95
N ARG A 77 -12.61 26.19 -61.07
CA ARG A 77 -12.43 24.80 -60.64
C ARG A 77 -11.82 24.73 -59.24
N TRP A 78 -12.09 23.64 -58.52
CA TRP A 78 -11.47 23.36 -57.22
C TRP A 78 -9.95 23.22 -57.36
N GLN A 79 -9.27 23.37 -56.23
CA GLN A 79 -7.83 23.30 -56.12
C GLN A 79 -7.54 22.71 -54.73
N THR A 80 -6.80 21.60 -54.68
CA THR A 80 -6.32 21.05 -53.40
C THR A 80 -5.25 21.97 -52.80
N LEU A 81 -5.08 21.91 -51.48
CA LEU A 81 -4.06 22.67 -50.77
C LEU A 81 -2.88 21.77 -50.40
N THR A 82 -1.67 22.35 -50.43
CA THR A 82 -0.49 21.81 -49.78
C THR A 82 -0.23 22.59 -48.50
N LEU A 83 -0.22 21.90 -47.37
CA LEU A 83 0.05 22.44 -46.04
C LEU A 83 1.44 21.98 -45.55
N ASP A 84 2.02 22.68 -44.57
CA ASP A 84 3.29 22.28 -43.95
C ASP A 84 3.13 21.04 -43.04
N SER A 85 1.92 20.82 -42.52
CA SER A 85 1.45 19.59 -41.89
C SER A 85 -0.09 19.54 -41.97
N THR A 86 -0.68 18.38 -42.26
CA THR A 86 -2.14 18.19 -42.21
C THR A 86 -2.52 17.33 -41.01
N ILE A 87 -3.58 17.72 -40.30
CA ILE A 87 -4.22 16.90 -39.26
C ILE A 87 -5.70 16.73 -39.66
N ASP A 88 -6.21 15.50 -39.60
CA ASP A 88 -7.62 15.22 -39.87
C ASP A 88 -8.54 15.56 -38.69
N GLN A 89 -9.85 15.50 -38.92
CA GLN A 89 -10.87 15.81 -37.92
C GLN A 89 -10.85 14.86 -36.70
N SER A 90 -10.26 13.67 -36.88
CA SER A 90 -10.07 12.64 -35.84
C SER A 90 -8.67 12.70 -35.21
N GLY A 91 -7.95 13.83 -35.35
CA GLY A 91 -6.66 14.09 -34.72
C GLY A 91 -5.45 13.39 -35.36
N ASN A 92 -5.61 12.70 -36.48
CA ASN A 92 -4.52 11.94 -37.11
C ASN A 92 -3.67 12.82 -38.03
N LEU A 93 -2.36 12.61 -38.01
CA LEU A 93 -1.44 13.13 -39.02
C LEU A 93 -1.67 12.41 -40.36
N VAL A 94 -2.02 13.17 -41.39
CA VAL A 94 -2.32 12.68 -42.75
C VAL A 94 -1.46 13.40 -43.80
N ASP A 95 -1.55 13.00 -45.07
CA ASP A 95 -0.73 13.57 -46.12
C ASP A 95 -0.91 15.10 -46.26
N ASN A 96 0.23 15.79 -46.45
CA ASN A 96 0.30 17.25 -46.61
C ASN A 96 -0.45 17.80 -47.84
N THR A 97 -0.97 16.94 -48.73
CA THR A 97 -1.76 17.34 -49.91
C THR A 97 -2.80 16.27 -50.21
N LEU A 98 -4.03 16.51 -49.77
CA LEU A 98 -5.09 15.51 -49.84
C LEU A 98 -5.76 15.47 -51.24
N PRO A 99 -6.21 14.29 -51.70
CA PRO A 99 -7.11 14.19 -52.85
C PRO A 99 -8.49 14.78 -52.51
N PHE A 100 -9.34 14.97 -53.52
CA PHE A 100 -10.75 15.29 -53.28
C PHE A 100 -11.41 14.13 -52.54
N LEU A 101 -12.04 14.37 -51.39
CA LEU A 101 -12.76 13.34 -50.63
C LEU A 101 -14.08 12.97 -51.34
N SER A 102 -14.09 11.81 -51.99
CA SER A 102 -15.27 11.14 -52.55
C SER A 102 -16.18 12.00 -53.47
N PRO A 103 -15.65 12.67 -54.52
CA PRO A 103 -16.45 13.46 -55.47
C PRO A 103 -17.52 12.64 -56.22
N GLU A 104 -17.40 11.31 -56.18
CA GLU A 104 -18.27 10.36 -56.88
C GLU A 104 -19.49 9.93 -56.03
N TRP A 105 -19.64 10.46 -54.81
CA TRP A 105 -20.68 10.07 -53.83
C TRP A 105 -22.13 10.23 -54.30
N GLY A 106 -22.39 11.01 -55.35
CA GLY A 106 -23.70 11.05 -56.01
C GLY A 106 -24.14 9.69 -56.57
N ASN A 107 -23.21 8.75 -56.77
CA ASN A 107 -23.51 7.38 -57.18
C ASN A 107 -23.99 6.48 -56.03
N VAL A 108 -23.82 6.88 -54.76
CA VAL A 108 -24.27 6.12 -53.60
C VAL A 108 -25.80 6.03 -53.57
N LYS A 109 -26.30 4.88 -53.12
CA LYS A 109 -27.72 4.59 -53.01
C LYS A 109 -28.36 5.36 -51.84
N PRO A 110 -29.39 6.18 -52.09
CA PRO A 110 -30.05 6.98 -51.08
C PRO A 110 -31.03 6.17 -50.21
N PHE A 111 -31.42 6.77 -49.09
CA PHE A 111 -32.45 6.32 -48.16
C PHE A 111 -33.86 6.69 -48.65
N ALA A 112 -34.05 7.96 -49.04
CA ALA A 112 -35.32 8.57 -49.42
C ALA A 112 -35.30 9.25 -50.81
N LEU A 113 -34.15 9.73 -51.31
CA LEU A 113 -34.09 10.41 -52.62
C LEU A 113 -34.55 9.51 -53.78
N GLU A 114 -35.62 9.92 -54.45
CA GLU A 114 -36.14 9.22 -55.63
C GLU A 114 -35.28 9.49 -56.89
N PRO A 115 -35.14 8.54 -57.84
CA PRO A 115 -34.32 8.73 -59.04
C PRO A 115 -34.73 9.93 -59.93
N SER A 116 -35.95 10.44 -59.79
CA SER A 116 -36.42 11.65 -60.48
C SER A 116 -35.86 12.96 -59.91
N MET A 117 -35.20 12.92 -58.75
CA MET A 117 -34.49 14.06 -58.15
C MET A 117 -33.07 14.23 -58.70
N ALA A 118 -32.60 13.31 -59.56
CA ALA A 118 -31.26 13.29 -60.11
C ALA A 118 -31.21 13.45 -61.64
N THR A 119 -30.15 14.09 -62.13
CA THR A 119 -29.73 14.14 -63.54
C THR A 119 -28.45 13.34 -63.72
N GLU A 120 -28.28 12.68 -64.88
CA GLU A 120 -27.00 12.10 -65.29
C GLU A 120 -26.28 13.12 -66.16
N ASN A 121 -25.30 13.80 -65.56
CA ASN A 121 -24.48 14.80 -66.22
C ASN A 121 -23.08 14.23 -66.53
N TYR A 122 -22.38 14.83 -67.50
CA TYR A 122 -21.04 14.39 -67.90
C TYR A 122 -20.02 15.51 -67.70
N ARG A 123 -18.85 15.19 -67.12
CA ARG A 123 -17.69 16.09 -66.99
C ARG A 123 -16.42 15.35 -67.34
N ASP A 124 -15.56 15.97 -68.15
CA ASP A 124 -14.22 15.55 -68.57
C ASP A 124 -14.09 14.15 -69.26
N GLY A 125 -15.17 13.37 -69.28
CA GLY A 125 -15.32 12.06 -69.93
C GLY A 125 -16.36 11.19 -69.23
N ASP A 126 -16.52 11.40 -67.93
CA ASP A 126 -17.20 10.49 -67.00
C ASP A 126 -18.58 10.99 -66.57
N ALA A 127 -19.40 10.07 -66.07
CA ALA A 127 -20.79 10.30 -65.69
C ALA A 127 -20.91 10.57 -64.17
N TYR A 128 -21.58 11.67 -63.83
CA TYR A 128 -21.95 12.06 -62.48
C TYR A 128 -23.47 12.00 -62.35
N LYS A 129 -23.97 11.28 -61.34
CA LYS A 129 -25.36 11.36 -60.92
C LYS A 129 -25.52 12.53 -59.96
N VAL A 130 -26.22 13.58 -60.38
CA VAL A 130 -26.30 14.89 -59.71
C VAL A 130 -27.72 15.11 -59.18
N TYR A 131 -27.90 15.23 -57.87
CA TYR A 131 -29.22 15.49 -57.28
C TYR A 131 -29.48 16.99 -57.11
N PHE A 132 -30.73 17.41 -57.25
CA PHE A 132 -31.18 18.80 -57.08
C PHE A 132 -30.46 19.83 -57.97
N ASP A 133 -30.00 19.39 -59.16
CA ASP A 133 -29.33 20.20 -60.19
C ASP A 133 -30.28 21.25 -60.79
N THR A 134 -30.48 22.34 -60.04
CA THR A 134 -31.54 23.35 -60.25
C THR A 134 -31.00 24.76 -60.42
N VAL A 135 -29.86 25.06 -59.79
CA VAL A 135 -29.13 26.33 -59.87
C VAL A 135 -27.63 26.07 -59.96
N GLN A 136 -26.91 26.94 -60.67
CA GLN A 136 -25.46 26.85 -60.85
C GLN A 136 -24.72 27.78 -59.87
N PRO A 137 -23.44 27.52 -59.54
CA PRO A 137 -22.60 28.47 -58.82
C PRO A 137 -22.34 29.74 -59.66
N ALA A 138 -21.85 30.78 -59.00
CA ALA A 138 -21.35 31.97 -59.68
C ALA A 138 -20.01 31.65 -60.37
N TYR A 139 -19.84 32.03 -61.63
CA TYR A 139 -18.59 31.83 -62.38
C TYR A 139 -17.90 33.16 -62.73
N LEU A 140 -16.57 33.15 -62.75
CA LEU A 140 -15.74 34.24 -63.23
C LEU A 140 -15.63 34.18 -64.76
N ASP A 141 -16.34 35.06 -65.46
CA ASP A 141 -16.08 35.33 -66.87
C ASP A 141 -14.77 36.11 -67.02
N THR A 142 -13.70 35.41 -67.39
CA THR A 142 -12.35 35.95 -67.60
C THR A 142 -12.22 36.88 -68.81
N ASN A 143 -13.31 37.16 -69.52
CA ASN A 143 -13.41 38.15 -70.59
C ASN A 143 -14.16 39.42 -70.14
N SER A 144 -14.72 39.41 -68.92
CA SER A 144 -15.55 40.49 -68.39
C SER A 144 -14.75 41.46 -67.53
N ALA A 145 -14.87 42.76 -67.81
CA ALA A 145 -14.35 43.83 -66.97
C ALA A 145 -15.37 44.28 -65.90
N SER A 146 -16.20 43.35 -65.41
CA SER A 146 -17.16 43.62 -64.34
C SER A 146 -16.47 43.64 -62.98
N ASP A 147 -16.81 44.63 -62.16
CA ASP A 147 -16.23 44.86 -60.84
C ASP A 147 -17.17 44.28 -59.76
N TRP A 148 -17.67 45.08 -58.82
CA TRP A 148 -18.71 44.65 -57.86
C TRP A 148 -20.03 44.17 -58.51
N ASP A 149 -20.32 44.54 -59.76
CA ASP A 149 -21.43 43.97 -60.55
C ASP A 149 -21.24 42.46 -60.88
N SER A 150 -20.04 41.92 -60.70
CA SER A 150 -19.75 40.49 -60.90
C SER A 150 -20.20 39.68 -59.68
N PHE A 151 -21.22 38.84 -59.87
CA PHE A 151 -21.73 37.97 -58.81
C PHE A 151 -20.64 37.04 -58.23
N TYR A 152 -19.68 36.59 -59.04
CA TYR A 152 -18.52 35.83 -58.55
C TYR A 152 -17.65 36.67 -57.62
N LYS A 153 -17.25 37.87 -58.05
CA LYS A 153 -16.32 38.71 -57.30
C LYS A 153 -16.94 39.19 -55.99
N TRP A 154 -18.21 39.61 -56.02
CA TRP A 154 -18.93 40.00 -54.81
C TRP A 154 -18.96 38.85 -53.80
N ASN A 155 -19.29 37.63 -54.24
CA ASN A 155 -19.34 36.44 -53.38
C ASN A 155 -18.01 36.12 -52.69
N HIS A 156 -16.92 36.04 -53.45
CA HIS A 156 -15.62 35.66 -52.88
C HIS A 156 -14.95 36.82 -52.11
N SER A 157 -15.16 38.08 -52.52
CA SER A 157 -14.57 39.23 -51.83
C SER A 157 -15.27 39.51 -50.49
N LEU A 158 -16.59 39.29 -50.40
CA LEU A 158 -17.36 39.41 -49.16
C LEU A 158 -16.77 38.56 -48.03
N VAL A 159 -16.23 37.38 -48.33
CA VAL A 159 -15.59 36.49 -47.34
C VAL A 159 -14.42 37.19 -46.64
N SER A 160 -13.56 37.89 -47.38
CA SER A 160 -12.47 38.68 -46.79
C SER A 160 -12.97 39.92 -46.03
N VAL A 161 -14.08 40.54 -46.46
CA VAL A 161 -14.67 41.70 -45.76
C VAL A 161 -15.24 41.26 -44.41
N TRP A 162 -15.98 40.14 -44.36
CA TRP A 162 -16.58 39.59 -43.14
C TRP A 162 -15.53 39.13 -42.12
N GLN A 163 -14.35 38.70 -42.55
CA GLN A 163 -13.26 38.38 -41.63
C GLN A 163 -12.67 39.60 -40.89
N SER A 164 -12.93 40.83 -41.33
CA SER A 164 -12.61 42.02 -40.52
C SER A 164 -13.38 42.08 -39.20
N HIS A 165 -14.52 41.38 -39.12
CA HIS A 165 -15.40 41.35 -37.94
C HIS A 165 -14.90 40.44 -36.83
N LEU A 166 -13.84 39.65 -37.06
CA LEU A 166 -13.28 38.69 -36.10
C LEU A 166 -12.49 39.34 -34.95
N ASP A 167 -12.26 40.66 -34.99
CA ASP A 167 -11.51 41.39 -33.96
C ASP A 167 -12.43 41.97 -32.87
N THR A 168 -12.14 41.67 -31.60
CA THR A 168 -12.85 42.23 -30.45
C THR A 168 -12.55 43.71 -30.21
N ALA A 169 -11.48 44.24 -30.79
CA ALA A 169 -11.11 45.65 -30.74
C ALA A 169 -11.88 46.53 -31.75
N ASP A 170 -12.75 45.96 -32.60
CA ASP A 170 -13.58 46.73 -33.54
C ASP A 170 -14.61 47.65 -32.85
N GLY A 171 -14.94 47.34 -31.57
CA GLY A 171 -15.84 48.11 -30.74
C GLY A 171 -17.33 47.92 -31.05
N VAL A 172 -17.68 46.97 -31.93
CA VAL A 172 -19.06 46.64 -32.31
C VAL A 172 -19.64 45.64 -31.33
N MET A 173 -20.82 45.97 -30.78
CA MET A 173 -21.56 45.11 -29.86
C MET A 173 -22.87 44.66 -30.49
N TRP A 174 -23.17 43.37 -30.46
CA TRP A 174 -24.40 42.77 -30.99
C TRP A 174 -25.23 42.13 -29.89
N ASP A 175 -26.56 42.22 -30.01
CA ASP A 175 -27.48 41.35 -29.26
C ASP A 175 -27.60 40.02 -30.02
N ILE A 176 -26.97 38.98 -29.49
CA ILE A 176 -26.95 37.64 -30.12
C ILE A 176 -28.09 36.73 -29.64
N SER A 177 -28.94 37.23 -28.75
CA SER A 177 -30.08 36.46 -28.23
C SER A 177 -31.17 36.28 -29.30
N PRO A 178 -32.11 35.34 -29.11
CA PRO A 178 -33.26 35.19 -30.00
C PRO A 178 -34.22 36.39 -29.93
N ALA A 179 -33.97 37.42 -29.12
CA ALA A 179 -34.71 38.68 -29.17
C ALA A 179 -34.40 39.49 -30.45
N SER A 180 -33.18 39.32 -31.00
CA SER A 180 -32.68 40.10 -32.14
C SER A 180 -32.17 39.24 -33.31
N MET A 181 -31.66 38.03 -33.06
CA MET A 181 -31.21 37.10 -34.11
C MET A 181 -32.21 35.96 -34.37
N GLY A 182 -32.16 35.39 -35.58
CA GLY A 182 -33.11 34.38 -36.06
C GLY A 182 -34.40 34.96 -36.67
N ASN A 183 -35.41 34.12 -36.90
CA ASN A 183 -36.68 34.48 -37.54
C ASN A 183 -36.49 35.10 -38.95
N ASN A 184 -35.76 34.40 -39.83
CA ASN A 184 -35.60 34.79 -41.23
C ASN A 184 -36.90 34.54 -42.03
N LEU A 185 -37.45 35.61 -42.63
CA LEU A 185 -38.76 35.58 -43.29
C LEU A 185 -38.72 35.27 -44.79
N TRP A 186 -37.54 35.24 -45.41
CA TRP A 186 -37.31 34.96 -46.83
C TRP A 186 -35.85 34.56 -47.08
N TYR A 187 -35.57 33.93 -48.22
CA TYR A 187 -34.22 33.65 -48.71
C TYR A 187 -34.13 33.95 -50.22
N PRO A 188 -32.93 34.23 -50.78
CA PRO A 188 -32.72 34.38 -52.23
C PRO A 188 -33.17 33.15 -53.02
N THR A 189 -33.69 33.30 -54.25
CA THR A 189 -34.22 32.16 -55.05
C THR A 189 -33.58 31.98 -56.42
N ASN A 190 -32.96 33.02 -57.00
CA ASN A 190 -32.57 33.03 -58.41
C ASN A 190 -31.05 33.05 -58.65
N ASN A 191 -30.21 32.65 -57.67
CA ASN A 191 -28.73 32.69 -57.73
C ASN A 191 -28.18 33.96 -58.42
N SER A 192 -28.61 35.13 -57.92
CA SER A 192 -28.30 36.42 -58.53
C SER A 192 -27.88 37.47 -57.48
N LEU A 193 -26.96 38.35 -57.90
CA LEU A 193 -26.38 39.38 -57.05
C LEU A 193 -27.43 40.23 -56.32
N ASN A 194 -28.50 40.64 -57.01
CA ASN A 194 -29.54 41.52 -56.46
C ASN A 194 -30.30 40.94 -55.27
N GLU A 195 -30.46 39.61 -55.21
CA GLU A 195 -31.15 38.96 -54.08
C GLU A 195 -30.17 38.65 -52.96
N TYR A 196 -28.95 38.22 -53.30
CA TYR A 196 -27.92 37.90 -52.32
C TYR A 196 -27.39 39.12 -51.57
N SER A 197 -27.19 40.26 -52.25
CA SER A 197 -26.78 41.52 -51.60
C SER A 197 -27.93 42.26 -50.89
N ALA A 198 -29.16 41.78 -51.05
CA ALA A 198 -30.32 42.19 -50.24
C ALA A 198 -30.53 41.28 -49.00
N PHE A 199 -29.90 40.10 -48.97
CA PHE A 199 -29.93 39.17 -47.84
C PHE A 199 -28.68 39.33 -46.96
N TYR A 200 -27.48 39.15 -47.52
CA TYR A 200 -26.21 39.29 -46.80
C TYR A 200 -25.71 40.74 -46.86
N ASN A 201 -25.45 41.34 -45.70
CA ASN A 201 -24.84 42.67 -45.65
C ASN A 201 -23.32 42.57 -45.89
N LEU A 202 -22.82 43.24 -46.93
CA LEU A 202 -21.40 43.18 -47.32
C LEU A 202 -20.46 43.73 -46.22
N GLU A 203 -20.79 44.87 -45.62
CA GLU A 203 -19.86 45.63 -44.76
C GLU A 203 -20.12 45.40 -43.26
N GLU A 204 -21.38 45.31 -42.83
CA GLU A 204 -21.73 45.09 -41.42
C GLU A 204 -21.77 43.61 -41.03
N GLY A 205 -21.99 42.73 -42.00
CA GLY A 205 -22.14 41.28 -41.78
C GLY A 205 -23.57 40.85 -41.42
N GLY A 206 -23.77 39.54 -41.34
CA GLY A 206 -25.06 38.92 -41.00
C GLY A 206 -26.08 38.90 -42.15
N ASP A 207 -27.33 38.61 -41.77
CA ASP A 207 -28.47 38.38 -42.65
C ASP A 207 -29.69 39.23 -42.23
N PRO A 208 -30.88 39.15 -42.87
CA PRO A 208 -32.01 40.03 -42.57
C PRO A 208 -32.89 39.48 -41.43
N SER A 209 -32.28 38.79 -40.47
CA SER A 209 -32.96 38.25 -39.28
C SER A 209 -33.62 39.35 -38.45
N SER A 210 -34.65 38.96 -37.70
CA SER A 210 -35.53 39.90 -36.97
C SER A 210 -35.87 39.49 -35.54
N GLY A 211 -35.45 38.29 -35.12
CA GLY A 211 -35.70 37.75 -33.79
C GLY A 211 -37.17 37.52 -33.44
N TYR A 212 -37.37 37.15 -32.18
CA TYR A 212 -38.64 36.78 -31.57
C TYR A 212 -38.88 37.68 -30.35
N ASN A 213 -39.99 38.41 -30.35
CA ASN A 213 -40.29 39.31 -29.23
C ASN A 213 -40.69 38.57 -27.94
N ILE A 214 -41.13 37.31 -28.05
CA ILE A 214 -41.69 36.48 -26.98
C ILE A 214 -41.35 35.01 -27.26
N ASN A 215 -40.86 34.30 -26.25
CA ASN A 215 -40.73 32.84 -26.24
C ASN A 215 -42.15 32.21 -26.17
N PRO A 216 -42.56 31.39 -27.14
CA PRO A 216 -43.94 30.90 -27.23
C PRO A 216 -44.30 29.85 -26.16
N ILE A 217 -43.30 29.19 -25.57
CA ILE A 217 -43.47 28.12 -24.57
C ILE A 217 -43.62 28.73 -23.17
N THR A 218 -42.83 29.75 -22.84
CA THR A 218 -42.87 30.42 -21.52
C THR A 218 -43.78 31.64 -21.46
N GLY A 219 -44.09 32.25 -22.62
CA GLY A 219 -44.87 33.48 -22.71
C GLY A 219 -44.13 34.75 -22.25
N LEU A 220 -42.81 34.66 -22.03
CA LEU A 220 -41.94 35.76 -21.61
C LEU A 220 -41.11 36.29 -22.80
N PRO A 221 -40.67 37.57 -22.78
CA PRO A 221 -39.69 38.05 -23.75
C PRO A 221 -38.34 37.35 -23.56
N TYR A 222 -37.63 37.08 -24.67
CA TYR A 222 -36.22 36.67 -24.62
C TYR A 222 -35.37 37.80 -24.01
N GLN A 223 -34.28 37.44 -23.33
CA GLN A 223 -33.39 38.40 -22.68
C GLN A 223 -32.25 38.79 -23.64
N THR A 224 -32.10 40.08 -23.90
CA THR A 224 -31.06 40.64 -24.77
C THR A 224 -29.66 40.34 -24.25
N GLN A 225 -28.76 39.87 -25.11
CA GLN A 225 -27.42 39.40 -24.77
C GLN A 225 -26.37 40.16 -25.58
N MET A 226 -25.92 41.30 -25.04
CA MET A 226 -24.92 42.15 -25.70
C MET A 226 -23.50 41.58 -25.57
N VAL A 227 -22.90 41.16 -26.68
CA VAL A 227 -21.52 40.64 -26.77
C VAL A 227 -20.71 41.41 -27.83
N ALA A 228 -19.38 41.31 -27.79
CA ALA A 228 -18.53 41.86 -28.84
C ALA A 228 -18.68 41.05 -30.14
N ARG A 229 -18.75 41.73 -31.29
CA ARG A 229 -18.92 41.08 -32.61
C ARG A 229 -17.83 40.04 -32.86
N GLY A 230 -16.57 40.42 -32.65
CA GLY A 230 -15.41 39.53 -32.82
C GLY A 230 -15.35 38.31 -31.90
N ASP A 231 -16.03 38.32 -30.75
CA ASP A 231 -16.18 37.09 -29.97
C ASP A 231 -17.28 36.20 -30.55
N TYR A 232 -18.45 36.76 -30.87
CA TYR A 232 -19.53 35.99 -31.49
C TYR A 232 -19.12 35.35 -32.81
N THR A 233 -18.49 36.09 -33.73
CA THR A 233 -18.13 35.57 -35.05
C THR A 233 -17.05 34.48 -34.99
N ARG A 234 -16.10 34.58 -34.04
CA ARG A 234 -15.07 33.54 -33.81
C ARG A 234 -15.70 32.31 -33.14
N VAL A 235 -16.46 32.48 -32.06
CA VAL A 235 -17.17 31.40 -31.36
C VAL A 235 -18.09 30.64 -32.30
N LEU A 236 -18.87 31.36 -33.13
CA LEU A 236 -19.77 30.76 -34.09
C LEU A 236 -19.01 30.02 -35.21
N ALA A 237 -17.89 30.58 -35.70
CA ALA A 237 -17.05 29.93 -36.69
C ALA A 237 -16.45 28.60 -36.17
N GLU A 238 -16.00 28.55 -34.92
CA GLU A 238 -15.39 27.34 -34.33
C GLU A 238 -16.41 26.31 -33.86
N PHE A 239 -17.52 26.73 -33.23
CA PHE A 239 -18.60 25.84 -32.78
C PHE A 239 -19.15 24.98 -33.92
N TRP A 240 -19.40 25.58 -35.09
CA TRP A 240 -19.86 24.86 -36.28
C TRP A 240 -18.73 24.42 -37.22
N ALA A 241 -17.46 24.49 -36.81
CA ALA A 241 -16.33 23.94 -37.59
C ALA A 241 -15.91 22.53 -37.19
N ASP A 242 -16.47 22.00 -36.11
CA ASP A 242 -16.32 20.59 -35.71
C ASP A 242 -14.85 20.18 -35.66
N GLY A 243 -14.12 20.75 -34.69
CA GLY A 243 -12.67 20.62 -34.56
C GLY A 243 -12.16 19.19 -34.32
N ILE A 244 -10.83 19.10 -34.14
CA ILE A 244 -10.14 17.86 -33.76
C ILE A 244 -10.81 17.23 -32.53
N ASP A 245 -11.01 15.91 -32.58
CA ASP A 245 -11.65 15.08 -31.55
C ASP A 245 -13.14 15.45 -31.30
N SER A 246 -13.86 15.92 -32.32
CA SER A 246 -15.31 16.18 -32.27
C SER A 246 -16.08 15.64 -33.48
N GLU A 247 -17.41 15.63 -33.35
CA GLU A 247 -18.33 15.02 -34.31
C GLU A 247 -18.33 15.73 -35.67
N THR A 248 -18.23 14.98 -36.78
CA THR A 248 -18.44 15.54 -38.13
C THR A 248 -19.81 16.26 -38.25
N PRO A 249 -20.03 17.18 -39.22
CA PRO A 249 -21.25 18.00 -39.25
C PRO A 249 -22.61 17.29 -39.18
N PRO A 250 -22.78 16.06 -39.71
CA PRO A 250 -23.95 15.23 -39.42
C PRO A 250 -24.09 14.85 -37.94
N GLY A 251 -22.99 14.46 -37.30
CA GLY A 251 -22.89 14.05 -35.90
C GLY A 251 -23.14 15.18 -34.91
N HIS A 252 -22.73 16.41 -35.22
CA HIS A 252 -23.09 17.61 -34.44
C HIS A 252 -24.62 17.70 -34.22
N TRP A 253 -25.42 17.34 -35.24
CA TRP A 253 -26.88 17.33 -35.12
C TRP A 253 -27.46 16.14 -34.35
N PHE A 254 -26.68 15.07 -34.13
CA PHE A 254 -27.03 14.03 -33.15
C PHE A 254 -26.77 14.53 -31.71
N GLU A 255 -25.69 15.25 -31.45
CA GLU A 255 -25.47 15.86 -30.13
C GLU A 255 -26.54 16.93 -29.80
N ILE A 256 -26.97 17.72 -30.79
CA ILE A 256 -28.15 18.61 -30.64
C ILE A 256 -29.43 17.79 -30.35
N TYR A 257 -29.60 16.62 -30.98
CA TYR A 257 -30.71 15.71 -30.67
C TYR A 257 -30.64 15.16 -29.23
N HIS A 258 -29.46 14.73 -28.75
CA HIS A 258 -29.30 14.25 -27.37
C HIS A 258 -29.56 15.39 -26.38
N TYR A 259 -28.99 16.57 -26.58
CA TYR A 259 -29.28 17.79 -25.82
C TYR A 259 -30.79 18.11 -25.76
N VAL A 260 -31.50 18.01 -26.88
CA VAL A 260 -32.97 18.20 -26.95
C VAL A 260 -33.70 17.14 -26.13
N THR A 261 -33.32 15.87 -26.25
CA THR A 261 -34.06 14.75 -25.64
C THR A 261 -33.73 14.48 -24.17
N ASP A 262 -32.64 15.04 -23.66
CA ASP A 262 -32.29 15.05 -22.23
C ASP A 262 -32.89 16.25 -21.47
N GLN A 263 -33.48 17.24 -22.15
CA GLN A 263 -34.17 18.33 -21.47
C GLN A 263 -35.37 17.83 -20.66
N ALA A 264 -35.48 18.28 -19.40
CA ALA A 264 -36.58 17.90 -18.49
C ALA A 264 -37.99 18.38 -18.93
N LEU A 265 -38.08 19.16 -20.01
CA LEU A 265 -39.34 19.57 -20.66
C LEU A 265 -39.67 18.77 -21.93
N PHE A 266 -38.85 17.78 -22.29
CA PHE A 266 -39.03 16.98 -23.49
C PHE A 266 -39.94 15.76 -23.24
N GLU A 267 -41.02 15.65 -24.00
CA GLU A 267 -41.89 14.48 -24.02
C GLU A 267 -41.56 13.61 -25.25
N ARG A 268 -41.20 12.33 -25.04
CA ARG A 268 -40.90 11.35 -26.09
C ARG A 268 -42.15 10.88 -26.86
N LYS A 269 -42.85 11.82 -27.49
CA LYS A 269 -44.02 11.63 -28.35
C LYS A 269 -43.62 11.82 -29.80
N TRP A 270 -43.90 10.84 -30.65
CA TRP A 270 -43.57 10.93 -32.07
C TRP A 270 -44.42 12.02 -32.73
N GLN A 271 -43.78 12.97 -33.41
CA GLN A 271 -44.43 14.17 -33.96
C GLN A 271 -45.08 15.07 -32.88
N GLY A 272 -44.69 14.94 -31.61
CA GLY A 272 -45.34 15.61 -30.47
C GLY A 272 -46.75 15.09 -30.14
N GLU A 273 -47.29 14.16 -30.93
CA GLU A 273 -48.64 13.60 -30.79
C GLU A 273 -48.63 12.15 -30.26
N GLY A 274 -49.83 11.61 -29.97
CA GLY A 274 -49.99 10.21 -29.62
C GLY A 274 -49.50 9.82 -28.21
N PRO A 275 -49.18 8.53 -27.99
CA PRO A 275 -48.70 8.02 -26.71
C PRO A 275 -47.23 8.40 -26.46
N LEU A 276 -46.85 8.45 -25.19
CA LEU A 276 -45.44 8.53 -24.78
C LEU A 276 -44.75 7.20 -25.13
N LEU A 277 -43.68 7.26 -25.91
CA LEU A 277 -42.86 6.10 -26.27
C LEU A 277 -41.79 5.83 -25.21
N SER A 278 -41.27 4.59 -25.20
CA SER A 278 -40.04 4.29 -24.45
C SER A 278 -38.84 5.04 -25.04
N ALA A 279 -37.80 5.28 -24.22
CA ALA A 279 -36.56 5.91 -24.70
C ALA A 279 -36.00 5.15 -25.92
N LEU A 280 -35.73 3.85 -25.77
CA LEU A 280 -35.21 2.99 -26.85
C LEU A 280 -36.04 3.06 -28.14
N GLU A 281 -37.38 3.06 -28.06
CA GLU A 281 -38.22 3.14 -29.26
C GLU A 281 -38.15 4.53 -29.93
N TYR A 282 -38.21 5.60 -29.12
CA TYR A 282 -38.11 6.97 -29.64
C TYR A 282 -36.72 7.22 -30.25
N ASP A 283 -35.66 6.81 -29.56
CA ASP A 283 -34.28 6.97 -29.99
C ASP A 283 -33.98 6.16 -31.26
N LEU A 284 -34.46 4.92 -31.38
CA LEU A 284 -34.32 4.14 -32.61
C LEU A 284 -35.05 4.80 -33.81
N LYS A 285 -36.25 5.33 -33.60
CA LYS A 285 -37.01 6.04 -34.65
C LYS A 285 -36.29 7.33 -35.06
N ALA A 286 -35.84 8.12 -34.09
CA ALA A 286 -35.13 9.37 -34.32
C ALA A 286 -33.78 9.15 -35.02
N HIS A 287 -32.94 8.23 -34.56
CA HIS A 287 -31.63 7.97 -35.16
C HIS A 287 -31.75 7.40 -36.59
N LEU A 288 -32.73 6.53 -36.87
CA LEU A 288 -32.98 6.07 -38.24
C LEU A 288 -33.43 7.22 -39.15
N THR A 289 -34.31 8.10 -38.65
CA THR A 289 -34.83 9.24 -39.40
C THR A 289 -33.74 10.25 -39.68
N LEU A 290 -33.03 10.71 -38.65
CA LEU A 290 -31.95 11.69 -38.76
C LEU A 290 -30.79 11.13 -39.57
N GLY A 291 -30.32 9.91 -39.29
CA GLY A 291 -29.21 9.28 -40.00
C GLY A 291 -29.48 9.01 -41.48
N GLY A 292 -30.67 8.47 -41.81
CA GLY A 292 -31.09 8.29 -43.19
C GLY A 292 -31.21 9.62 -43.96
N THR A 293 -31.65 10.67 -43.27
CA THR A 293 -31.74 12.03 -43.84
C THR A 293 -30.36 12.68 -44.02
N MET A 294 -29.43 12.46 -43.08
CA MET A 294 -28.05 12.95 -43.20
C MET A 294 -27.29 12.25 -44.34
N HIS A 295 -27.50 10.94 -44.53
CA HIS A 295 -26.97 10.19 -45.68
C HIS A 295 -27.41 10.80 -47.01
N ASP A 296 -28.70 11.12 -47.15
CA ASP A 296 -29.25 11.76 -48.34
C ASP A 296 -28.75 13.21 -48.53
N ALA A 297 -28.58 13.96 -47.45
CA ALA A 297 -27.97 15.29 -47.48
C ALA A 297 -26.49 15.23 -47.93
N ALA A 298 -25.74 14.21 -47.52
CA ALA A 298 -24.37 13.97 -48.00
C ALA A 298 -24.37 13.65 -49.51
N ILE A 299 -25.21 12.71 -49.95
CA ILE A 299 -25.37 12.34 -51.36
C ILE A 299 -25.69 13.56 -52.22
N ALA A 300 -26.67 14.38 -51.81
CA ALA A 300 -27.04 15.57 -52.54
C ALA A 300 -25.90 16.59 -52.62
N ALA A 301 -25.32 16.97 -51.46
CA ALA A 301 -24.25 17.96 -51.41
C ALA A 301 -22.98 17.50 -52.17
N TRP A 302 -22.54 16.26 -51.99
CA TRP A 302 -21.35 15.75 -52.70
C TRP A 302 -21.59 15.54 -54.20
N SER A 303 -22.81 15.18 -54.62
CA SER A 303 -23.13 15.09 -56.04
C SER A 303 -22.97 16.43 -56.76
N LEU A 304 -23.38 17.54 -56.11
CA LEU A 304 -23.11 18.90 -56.55
C LEU A 304 -21.62 19.23 -56.49
N LYS A 305 -20.93 18.94 -55.38
CA LYS A 305 -19.49 19.23 -55.22
C LYS A 305 -18.64 18.57 -56.28
N GLY A 306 -18.82 17.27 -56.53
CA GLY A 306 -18.06 16.53 -57.54
C GLY A 306 -18.40 16.96 -58.97
N TYR A 307 -19.69 17.14 -59.29
CA TYR A 307 -20.07 17.55 -60.64
C TYR A 307 -19.76 19.01 -60.96
N TYR A 308 -19.92 19.95 -60.02
CA TYR A 308 -19.58 21.36 -60.25
C TYR A 308 -18.09 21.63 -60.09
N ASP A 309 -17.41 20.87 -59.22
CA ASP A 309 -15.96 20.96 -58.95
C ASP A 309 -15.54 22.41 -58.65
N TYR A 310 -16.30 23.10 -57.81
CA TYR A 310 -16.24 24.55 -57.62
C TYR A 310 -15.14 25.03 -56.66
N ILE A 311 -14.54 26.17 -56.99
CA ILE A 311 -13.42 26.80 -56.26
C ILE A 311 -13.77 27.24 -54.82
N ARG A 312 -12.76 27.22 -53.93
CA ARG A 312 -12.84 27.73 -52.54
C ARG A 312 -12.40 29.21 -52.46
N PRO A 313 -12.85 29.97 -51.44
CA PRO A 313 -12.46 31.37 -51.26
C PRO A 313 -10.95 31.61 -51.26
N VAL A 314 -10.15 30.77 -50.60
CA VAL A 314 -8.68 30.95 -50.51
C VAL A 314 -8.00 30.98 -51.88
N SER A 315 -8.30 30.00 -52.75
CA SER A 315 -7.78 29.94 -54.12
C SER A 315 -8.27 31.10 -54.98
N SER A 316 -9.54 31.49 -54.82
CA SER A 316 -10.18 32.59 -55.55
C SER A 316 -9.62 33.96 -55.16
N ILE A 317 -9.55 34.27 -53.86
CA ILE A 317 -9.06 35.54 -53.31
C ILE A 317 -7.58 35.71 -53.66
N ARG A 318 -6.73 34.70 -53.42
CA ARG A 318 -5.30 34.77 -53.78
C ARG A 318 -5.08 34.90 -55.29
N TYR A 319 -5.92 34.27 -56.13
CA TYR A 319 -5.89 34.48 -57.58
C TYR A 319 -6.29 35.92 -57.96
N MET A 320 -7.44 36.41 -57.50
CA MET A 320 -7.92 37.76 -57.82
C MET A 320 -6.95 38.83 -57.31
N ALA A 321 -6.43 38.69 -56.09
CA ALA A 321 -5.46 39.62 -55.51
C ALA A 321 -4.11 39.60 -56.25
N GLY A 322 -3.63 38.41 -56.65
CA GLY A 322 -2.42 38.26 -57.47
C GLY A 322 -2.55 38.83 -58.89
N ASN A 323 -3.77 38.96 -59.42
CA ASN A 323 -4.05 39.66 -60.67
C ASN A 323 -4.07 41.21 -60.50
N GLY A 324 -4.20 41.73 -59.28
CA GLY A 324 -4.38 43.16 -59.01
C GLY A 324 -5.85 43.56 -58.82
N GLN A 325 -6.22 44.78 -59.22
CA GLN A 325 -7.56 45.34 -58.98
C GLN A 325 -8.41 45.50 -60.23
N SER A 326 -9.74 45.50 -60.11
CA SER A 326 -10.66 45.65 -61.25
C SER A 326 -11.54 46.91 -61.28
N SER A 327 -11.41 47.82 -60.31
CA SER A 327 -12.33 48.96 -60.15
C SER A 327 -11.97 50.18 -61.00
N ASP A 328 -10.69 50.48 -61.22
CA ASP A 328 -10.27 51.64 -62.02
C ASP A 328 -9.10 51.32 -62.96
N ILE A 329 -9.35 51.48 -64.26
CA ILE A 329 -8.38 51.34 -65.36
C ILE A 329 -7.24 52.37 -65.32
N LEU A 330 -7.34 53.41 -64.48
CA LEU A 330 -6.34 54.47 -64.33
C LEU A 330 -5.43 54.26 -63.11
N LEU A 331 -5.78 53.37 -62.19
CA LEU A 331 -4.95 53.00 -61.04
C LEU A 331 -3.88 51.96 -61.41
N PRO A 332 -2.79 51.83 -60.64
CA PRO A 332 -1.81 50.76 -60.80
C PRO A 332 -2.45 49.37 -60.78
N ASN A 333 -1.77 48.41 -61.42
CA ASN A 333 -2.11 46.98 -61.42
C ASN A 333 -3.61 46.69 -61.68
N TYR A 334 -4.21 47.41 -62.64
CA TYR A 334 -5.54 47.08 -63.15
C TYR A 334 -5.51 45.75 -63.94
N HIS A 335 -6.45 44.86 -63.64
CA HIS A 335 -6.73 43.66 -64.43
C HIS A 335 -8.23 43.32 -64.38
N PRO A 336 -8.89 42.92 -65.50
CA PRO A 336 -10.32 42.57 -65.48
C PRO A 336 -10.64 41.39 -64.54
N ASN A 337 -9.71 40.46 -64.32
CA ASN A 337 -9.88 39.35 -63.37
C ASN A 337 -9.35 39.69 -61.95
N GLY A 338 -8.96 40.94 -61.70
CA GLY A 338 -8.55 41.41 -60.39
C GLY A 338 -9.69 41.43 -59.38
N ILE A 339 -9.32 41.64 -58.11
CA ILE A 339 -10.28 41.83 -57.02
C ILE A 339 -10.89 43.24 -57.07
N PRO A 340 -12.18 43.44 -56.73
CA PRO A 340 -12.77 44.76 -56.69
C PRO A 340 -12.31 45.52 -55.43
N LEU A 341 -12.01 46.81 -55.55
CA LEU A 341 -11.60 47.68 -54.44
C LEU A 341 -12.81 48.11 -53.60
N LEU A 342 -12.60 48.29 -52.31
CA LEU A 342 -13.58 48.80 -51.35
C LEU A 342 -12.85 49.59 -50.26
N GLU A 343 -13.21 50.87 -50.10
CA GLU A 343 -12.53 51.79 -49.17
C GLU A 343 -12.53 51.24 -47.74
N ASN A 344 -11.37 51.24 -47.07
CA ASN A 344 -11.12 50.64 -45.75
C ASN A 344 -11.11 49.08 -45.69
N PHE A 345 -11.37 48.36 -46.79
CA PHE A 345 -11.43 46.89 -46.80
C PHE A 345 -10.53 46.21 -47.84
N ILE A 346 -10.51 46.70 -49.08
CA ILE A 346 -9.74 46.14 -50.19
C ILE A 346 -9.10 47.30 -50.96
N GLU A 347 -7.79 47.45 -50.83
CA GLU A 347 -7.05 48.63 -51.28
C GLU A 347 -5.75 48.26 -52.00
N LEU A 348 -5.13 49.25 -52.65
CA LEU A 348 -3.74 49.15 -53.11
C LEU A 348 -2.79 49.55 -51.98
N VAL A 349 -1.68 48.83 -51.82
CA VAL A 349 -0.56 49.23 -50.95
C VAL A 349 0.07 50.51 -51.51
N ASP A 350 0.09 51.59 -50.73
CA ASP A 350 0.75 52.85 -51.09
C ASP A 350 2.21 52.90 -50.59
N SER A 351 2.95 53.97 -50.91
CA SER A 351 4.36 54.12 -50.52
C SER A 351 4.59 54.68 -49.11
N THR A 352 3.54 54.74 -48.30
CA THR A 352 3.53 55.11 -46.88
C THR A 352 2.92 54.04 -45.97
N ASP A 353 2.19 53.06 -46.52
CA ASP A 353 1.79 51.83 -45.84
C ASP A 353 2.99 51.08 -45.24
N VAL A 354 2.78 50.49 -44.05
CA VAL A 354 3.76 49.58 -43.43
C VAL A 354 4.01 48.34 -44.31
N LEU A 355 3.00 47.92 -45.07
CA LEU A 355 3.07 46.82 -46.03
C LEU A 355 3.91 47.11 -47.28
N ALA A 356 4.34 48.35 -47.54
CA ALA A 356 5.09 48.71 -48.75
C ALA A 356 6.37 47.89 -48.95
N GLY A 357 6.97 47.40 -47.85
CA GLY A 357 8.25 46.72 -47.82
C GLY A 357 9.45 47.69 -47.76
N SER A 358 10.63 47.17 -47.41
CA SER A 358 11.84 47.98 -47.18
C SER A 358 12.43 48.61 -48.45
N ASN A 359 12.01 48.13 -49.62
CA ASN A 359 12.43 48.56 -50.95
C ASN A 359 11.24 49.07 -51.80
N TYR A 360 10.04 49.22 -51.22
CA TYR A 360 8.77 49.49 -51.91
C TYR A 360 8.31 48.33 -52.83
N GLU A 361 8.72 47.10 -52.52
CA GLU A 361 8.50 45.90 -53.35
C GLU A 361 7.04 45.41 -53.41
N HIS A 362 6.18 45.82 -52.46
CA HIS A 362 4.74 45.52 -52.48
C HIS A 362 3.86 46.70 -52.93
N VAL A 363 4.43 47.87 -53.25
CA VAL A 363 3.63 49.05 -53.62
C VAL A 363 2.82 48.79 -54.91
N GLY A 364 1.50 48.98 -54.83
CA GLY A 364 0.55 48.64 -55.88
C GLY A 364 0.08 47.18 -55.88
N LYS A 365 0.56 46.32 -54.97
CA LYS A 365 -0.13 45.05 -54.68
C LYS A 365 -1.44 45.33 -53.92
N ILE A 366 -2.31 44.32 -53.85
CA ILE A 366 -3.53 44.37 -53.05
C ILE A 366 -3.20 44.20 -51.57
N LYS A 367 -3.81 45.04 -50.72
CA LYS A 367 -3.97 44.80 -49.29
C LYS A 367 -5.44 44.57 -48.93
N LEU A 368 -5.67 43.71 -47.96
CA LEU A 368 -6.99 43.36 -47.42
C LEU A 368 -7.02 43.72 -45.93
N TYR A 369 -8.10 44.35 -45.46
CA TYR A 369 -8.37 44.55 -44.04
C TYR A 369 -9.25 43.41 -43.54
N THR A 370 -8.64 42.49 -42.78
CA THR A 370 -9.17 41.14 -42.52
C THR A 370 -8.46 40.56 -41.30
N TRP A 371 -8.91 39.41 -40.78
CA TRP A 371 -8.13 38.64 -39.80
C TRP A 371 -6.71 38.35 -40.34
N LYS A 372 -5.68 38.62 -39.53
CA LYS A 372 -4.30 38.74 -40.01
C LYS A 372 -3.56 37.43 -40.27
N GLY A 373 -4.15 36.29 -39.92
CA GLY A 373 -3.55 34.96 -40.14
C GLY A 373 -2.51 34.53 -39.11
N HIS A 374 -1.98 33.33 -39.32
CA HIS A 374 -1.12 32.60 -38.36
C HIS A 374 0.22 33.27 -38.06
N ASP A 375 0.73 34.15 -38.92
CA ASP A 375 1.96 34.92 -38.71
C ASP A 375 1.93 35.85 -37.47
N TYR A 376 0.77 35.92 -36.78
CA TYR A 376 0.54 36.71 -35.57
C TYR A 376 0.14 35.85 -34.35
N ILE A 377 0.29 34.52 -34.42
CA ILE A 377 -0.06 33.56 -33.36
C ILE A 377 1.13 32.61 -33.16
N ASP A 378 1.97 32.87 -32.15
CA ASP A 378 3.04 31.94 -31.74
C ASP A 378 2.48 30.85 -30.79
N ASP A 379 1.49 31.20 -29.96
CA ASP A 379 0.84 30.31 -28.99
C ASP A 379 -0.69 30.58 -28.90
N THR A 380 -1.50 29.60 -29.28
CA THR A 380 -2.98 29.72 -29.35
C THR A 380 -3.65 29.95 -28.00
N GLU A 381 -3.00 29.62 -26.89
CA GLU A 381 -3.55 29.80 -25.53
C GLU A 381 -3.46 31.26 -25.04
N ILE A 382 -2.65 32.10 -25.70
CA ILE A 382 -2.38 33.48 -25.26
C ILE A 382 -2.53 34.52 -26.37
N ASP A 383 -2.15 34.21 -27.61
CA ASP A 383 -2.13 35.17 -28.71
C ASP A 383 -3.50 35.32 -29.39
N VAL A 384 -3.75 36.53 -29.89
CA VAL A 384 -4.90 36.87 -30.73
C VAL A 384 -4.35 37.60 -31.94
N ALA A 385 -4.58 37.09 -33.15
CA ALA A 385 -4.17 37.82 -34.34
C ALA A 385 -5.04 39.07 -34.47
N GLY A 386 -6.37 38.94 -34.44
CA GLY A 386 -7.28 40.05 -34.71
C GLY A 386 -7.17 40.57 -36.16
N ALA A 387 -7.77 41.72 -36.45
CA ALA A 387 -7.90 42.27 -37.79
C ALA A 387 -6.83 43.32 -38.12
N GLY A 388 -6.57 43.49 -39.41
CA GLY A 388 -5.66 44.52 -39.91
C GLY A 388 -5.35 44.36 -41.39
N TRP A 389 -4.52 45.26 -41.90
CA TRP A 389 -4.04 45.21 -43.28
C TRP A 389 -2.98 44.10 -43.46
N ILE A 390 -3.28 43.12 -44.31
CA ILE A 390 -2.31 42.13 -44.84
C ILE A 390 -2.22 42.22 -46.37
N LEU A 391 -1.21 41.60 -46.97
CA LEU A 391 -1.13 41.43 -48.42
C LEU A 391 -2.19 40.40 -48.87
N GLY A 392 -3.00 40.75 -49.88
CA GLY A 392 -4.10 39.87 -50.32
C GLY A 392 -3.66 38.58 -51.00
N GLU A 393 -2.40 38.51 -51.43
CA GLU A 393 -1.78 37.28 -51.94
C GLU A 393 -1.48 36.28 -50.80
N ASN A 394 -1.42 36.73 -49.54
CA ASN A 394 -1.12 35.92 -48.35
C ASN A 394 -2.36 35.73 -47.46
N TRP A 395 -3.57 35.83 -48.02
CA TRP A 395 -4.82 35.66 -47.28
C TRP A 395 -5.01 34.21 -46.79
N TRP A 396 -5.62 34.05 -45.60
CA TRP A 396 -5.99 32.77 -44.99
C TRP A 396 -7.44 32.81 -44.46
N PRO A 397 -8.24 31.72 -44.61
CA PRO A 397 -9.50 31.55 -43.89
C PRO A 397 -9.25 31.39 -42.37
N TYR A 398 -10.26 31.69 -41.56
CA TYR A 398 -10.18 31.59 -40.09
C TYR A 398 -10.43 30.13 -39.71
N GLN A 399 -9.35 29.33 -39.76
CA GLN A 399 -9.27 27.89 -39.53
C GLN A 399 -7.91 27.54 -38.89
N ARG A 400 -7.69 26.30 -38.44
CA ARG A 400 -6.33 25.86 -38.01
C ARG A 400 -5.37 25.81 -39.22
N PRO A 401 -4.06 26.08 -39.05
CA PRO A 401 -3.09 26.01 -40.15
C PRO A 401 -2.94 24.60 -40.73
N THR A 402 -3.30 23.58 -39.96
CA THR A 402 -3.29 22.16 -40.33
C THR A 402 -4.59 21.68 -41.00
N PHE A 403 -5.62 22.52 -41.09
CA PHE A 403 -6.92 22.20 -41.69
C PHE A 403 -7.60 23.45 -42.29
N VAL A 404 -6.96 24.05 -43.30
CA VAL A 404 -7.31 25.37 -43.85
C VAL A 404 -8.66 25.38 -44.61
N THR A 405 -8.99 24.29 -45.30
CA THR A 405 -10.32 24.04 -45.87
C THR A 405 -10.51 22.54 -46.00
N PRO A 406 -11.73 22.00 -45.82
CA PRO A 406 -11.99 20.60 -46.10
C PRO A 406 -11.61 20.22 -47.55
N PRO A 407 -11.09 19.00 -47.79
CA PRO A 407 -10.49 18.58 -49.07
C PRO A 407 -11.55 18.22 -50.13
N PHE A 408 -12.42 19.17 -50.45
CA PHE A 408 -13.47 19.04 -51.46
C PHE A 408 -13.99 20.42 -51.91
N ALA A 409 -14.62 20.45 -53.09
CA ALA A 409 -15.19 21.64 -53.71
C ALA A 409 -16.16 22.44 -52.81
N GLY A 410 -16.32 23.72 -53.14
CA GLY A 410 -17.23 24.65 -52.47
C GLY A 410 -18.70 24.26 -52.67
N PHE A 411 -19.24 24.51 -53.86
CA PHE A 411 -20.67 24.44 -54.16
C PHE A 411 -21.24 23.02 -54.10
N VAL A 412 -22.27 22.70 -53.29
CA VAL A 412 -22.93 23.53 -52.26
C VAL A 412 -22.32 23.29 -50.86
N SER A 413 -22.57 24.21 -49.93
CA SER A 413 -22.19 24.08 -48.53
C SER A 413 -22.79 22.81 -47.93
N GLY A 414 -21.91 21.89 -47.50
CA GLY A 414 -22.34 20.65 -46.86
C GLY A 414 -23.03 20.95 -45.53
N HIS A 415 -22.47 21.84 -44.72
CA HIS A 415 -23.04 22.20 -43.41
C HIS A 415 -24.41 22.88 -43.56
N SER A 416 -24.62 23.74 -44.56
CA SER A 416 -25.95 24.35 -44.83
C SER A 416 -26.99 23.30 -45.23
N THR A 417 -26.55 22.26 -45.97
CA THR A 417 -27.41 21.15 -46.41
C THR A 417 -27.77 20.21 -45.27
N PHE A 418 -26.78 19.73 -44.52
CA PHE A 418 -26.98 18.91 -43.31
C PHE A 418 -27.85 19.65 -42.29
N SER A 419 -27.49 20.88 -41.95
CA SER A 419 -28.12 21.61 -40.85
C SER A 419 -29.58 21.93 -41.12
N ARG A 420 -29.95 22.35 -42.34
CA ARG A 420 -31.37 22.57 -42.63
C ARG A 420 -32.16 21.26 -42.69
N ALA A 421 -31.57 20.18 -43.20
CA ALA A 421 -32.23 18.87 -43.19
C ALA A 421 -32.45 18.37 -41.75
N ALA A 422 -31.43 18.43 -40.90
CA ALA A 422 -31.49 18.03 -39.51
C ALA A 422 -32.48 18.90 -38.71
N ALA A 423 -32.46 20.22 -38.89
CA ALA A 423 -33.43 21.13 -38.27
C ALA A 423 -34.87 20.78 -38.62
N GLY A 424 -35.14 20.43 -39.89
CA GLY A 424 -36.43 19.93 -40.33
C GLY A 424 -36.81 18.62 -39.63
N ILE A 425 -35.89 17.64 -39.56
CA ILE A 425 -36.13 16.39 -38.82
C ILE A 425 -36.45 16.67 -37.35
N LEU A 426 -35.71 17.53 -36.66
CA LEU A 426 -35.98 17.86 -35.26
C LEU A 426 -37.35 18.53 -35.09
N GLU A 427 -37.76 19.42 -36.00
CA GLU A 427 -39.13 19.95 -36.02
C GLU A 427 -40.18 18.84 -36.17
N TYR A 428 -40.02 17.97 -37.17
CA TYR A 428 -41.00 16.93 -37.47
C TYR A 428 -41.10 15.83 -36.40
N ILE A 429 -39.99 15.38 -35.81
CA ILE A 429 -40.03 14.29 -34.80
C ILE A 429 -40.48 14.79 -33.42
N THR A 430 -40.23 16.06 -33.09
CA THR A 430 -40.63 16.66 -31.80
C THR A 430 -42.00 17.36 -31.86
N GLY A 431 -42.53 17.62 -33.06
CA GLY A 431 -43.81 18.33 -33.25
C GLY A 431 -43.74 19.83 -33.00
N SER A 432 -42.53 20.42 -32.99
CA SER A 432 -42.29 21.81 -32.63
C SER A 432 -41.07 22.38 -33.39
N PRO A 433 -41.18 23.52 -34.09
CA PRO A 433 -39.99 24.19 -34.64
C PRO A 433 -39.05 24.72 -33.53
N TYR A 434 -39.57 24.92 -32.31
CA TYR A 434 -38.82 25.43 -31.18
C TYR A 434 -38.16 24.31 -30.38
N PHE A 435 -36.97 24.58 -29.86
CA PHE A 435 -36.32 23.78 -28.82
C PHE A 435 -37.24 23.60 -27.59
N PRO A 436 -37.07 22.55 -26.76
CA PRO A 436 -37.82 22.42 -25.52
C PRO A 436 -37.63 23.65 -24.63
N GLY A 437 -38.69 24.06 -23.91
CA GLY A 437 -38.72 25.34 -23.19
C GLY A 437 -38.67 26.61 -24.08
N GLY A 438 -38.55 26.46 -25.40
CA GLY A 438 -38.45 27.55 -26.38
C GLY A 438 -37.07 28.18 -26.49
N LEU A 439 -36.01 27.51 -26.01
CA LEU A 439 -34.63 28.00 -26.04
C LEU A 439 -33.62 26.84 -26.07
N GLY A 440 -32.76 26.81 -27.09
CA GLY A 440 -31.52 26.05 -27.09
C GLY A 440 -30.35 26.97 -26.73
N GLU A 441 -29.39 26.47 -25.95
CA GLU A 441 -28.22 27.23 -25.46
C GLU A 441 -26.93 26.40 -25.54
N PHE A 442 -25.82 27.03 -25.94
CA PHE A 442 -24.46 26.47 -25.84
C PHE A 442 -23.51 27.50 -25.21
N VAL A 443 -22.65 27.10 -24.27
CA VAL A 443 -21.74 28.02 -23.54
C VAL A 443 -20.30 27.88 -24.04
N ALA A 444 -19.76 28.97 -24.58
CA ALA A 444 -18.36 29.14 -24.96
C ALA A 444 -17.63 29.94 -23.86
N GLU A 445 -16.82 29.26 -23.04
CA GLU A 445 -16.17 29.85 -21.88
C GLU A 445 -14.99 30.77 -22.20
N GLN A 446 -14.85 31.85 -21.42
CA GLN A 446 -13.83 32.89 -21.59
C GLN A 446 -12.41 32.31 -21.65
N ASN A 447 -11.68 32.65 -22.71
CA ASN A 447 -10.29 32.21 -22.96
C ASN A 447 -10.09 30.68 -22.83
N ALA A 448 -11.11 29.89 -23.16
CA ALA A 448 -11.10 28.43 -23.00
C ALA A 448 -11.85 27.66 -24.10
N PHE A 449 -12.69 28.33 -24.90
CA PHE A 449 -13.44 27.68 -25.99
C PHE A 449 -12.74 27.77 -27.35
N LEU A 450 -12.15 28.92 -27.71
CA LEU A 450 -11.49 29.04 -29.01
C LEU A 450 -10.18 28.24 -29.04
N GLN A 451 -9.83 27.81 -30.25
CA GLN A 451 -8.79 26.84 -30.53
C GLN A 451 -7.91 27.24 -31.73
N PHE A 452 -8.30 28.27 -32.49
CA PHE A 452 -7.50 28.82 -33.58
C PHE A 452 -6.64 30.00 -33.11
N GLU A 453 -7.11 30.73 -32.10
CA GLU A 453 -6.45 31.79 -31.33
C GLU A 453 -7.18 31.98 -29.98
N ASN A 454 -6.63 32.77 -29.06
CA ASN A 454 -7.15 32.92 -27.70
C ASN A 454 -8.55 33.59 -27.65
N GLY A 455 -9.47 32.99 -26.90
CA GLY A 455 -10.75 33.60 -26.51
C GLY A 455 -11.89 32.59 -26.26
N PRO A 456 -13.16 33.05 -26.31
CA PRO A 456 -13.59 34.44 -26.47
C PRO A 456 -13.14 35.34 -25.31
N SER A 457 -13.08 36.65 -25.52
CA SER A 457 -12.63 37.63 -24.52
C SER A 457 -13.58 37.78 -23.32
N SER A 458 -14.81 37.27 -23.44
CA SER A 458 -15.77 37.04 -22.36
C SER A 458 -16.58 35.77 -22.65
N THR A 459 -17.11 35.10 -21.61
CA THR A 459 -17.98 33.92 -21.80
C THR A 459 -19.20 34.31 -22.62
N ILE A 460 -19.43 33.59 -23.71
CA ILE A 460 -20.58 33.72 -24.61
C ILE A 460 -21.50 32.53 -24.42
N THR A 461 -22.81 32.77 -24.51
CA THR A 461 -23.81 31.72 -24.73
C THR A 461 -24.37 31.91 -26.13
N LEU A 462 -24.20 30.95 -27.05
CA LEU A 462 -24.98 30.92 -28.28
C LEU A 462 -26.41 30.51 -27.93
N GLN A 463 -27.40 31.16 -28.53
CA GLN A 463 -28.82 30.96 -28.21
C GLN A 463 -29.69 30.87 -29.46
N TRP A 464 -30.65 29.93 -29.45
CA TRP A 464 -31.56 29.67 -30.58
C TRP A 464 -32.99 29.47 -30.10
N ALA A 465 -33.97 30.08 -30.77
CA ALA A 465 -35.39 29.81 -30.49
C ALA A 465 -35.86 28.53 -31.21
N THR A 466 -35.53 28.41 -32.50
CA THR A 466 -35.88 27.29 -33.37
C THR A 466 -34.66 26.53 -33.88
N TYR A 467 -34.86 25.27 -34.28
CA TYR A 467 -33.82 24.50 -34.97
C TYR A 467 -33.40 25.16 -36.30
N GLN A 468 -34.32 25.86 -36.96
CA GLN A 468 -34.04 26.64 -38.16
C GLN A 468 -33.06 27.80 -37.89
N ASP A 469 -33.15 28.47 -36.74
CA ASP A 469 -32.21 29.55 -36.37
C ASP A 469 -30.79 29.00 -36.17
N ALA A 470 -30.67 27.84 -35.50
CA ALA A 470 -29.38 27.15 -35.34
C ALA A 470 -28.77 26.77 -36.69
N ALA A 471 -29.57 26.22 -37.62
CA ALA A 471 -29.13 25.90 -38.97
C ALA A 471 -28.77 27.15 -39.83
N ASP A 472 -29.45 28.27 -39.61
CA ASP A 472 -29.11 29.55 -40.25
C ASP A 472 -27.79 30.13 -39.72
N GLN A 473 -27.55 30.06 -38.41
CA GLN A 473 -26.26 30.46 -37.83
C GLN A 473 -25.11 29.52 -38.22
N CYS A 474 -25.35 28.20 -38.27
CA CYS A 474 -24.39 27.22 -38.82
C CYS A 474 -23.97 27.61 -40.23
N SER A 475 -24.92 27.97 -41.07
CA SER A 475 -24.69 28.40 -42.43
C SER A 475 -23.82 29.68 -42.52
N LEU A 476 -24.16 30.72 -41.75
CA LEU A 476 -23.39 31.97 -41.69
C LEU A 476 -21.95 31.77 -41.19
N SER A 477 -21.75 30.85 -40.24
CA SER A 477 -20.45 30.56 -39.66
C SER A 477 -19.39 30.14 -40.71
N ARG A 478 -19.82 29.53 -41.82
CA ARG A 478 -18.93 29.08 -42.90
C ARG A 478 -18.35 30.24 -43.71
N ILE A 479 -19.03 31.39 -43.69
CA ILE A 479 -18.63 32.63 -44.34
C ILE A 479 -17.61 33.37 -43.44
N TRP A 480 -17.90 33.53 -42.14
CA TRP A 480 -16.94 34.10 -41.18
C TRP A 480 -15.68 33.23 -40.99
N GLY A 481 -15.83 31.90 -40.99
CA GLY A 481 -14.71 30.96 -41.00
C GLY A 481 -13.88 30.99 -42.30
N GLY A 482 -14.31 31.71 -43.34
CA GLY A 482 -13.55 31.92 -44.56
C GLY A 482 -13.64 30.80 -45.62
N ILE A 483 -14.39 29.71 -45.37
CA ILE A 483 -14.31 28.48 -46.18
C ILE A 483 -15.41 28.33 -47.23
N HIS A 484 -16.50 29.09 -47.15
CA HIS A 484 -17.57 29.13 -48.17
C HIS A 484 -18.01 30.57 -48.50
N PRO A 485 -18.17 30.94 -49.78
CA PRO A 485 -18.85 32.16 -50.18
C PRO A 485 -20.37 32.01 -50.07
N PRO A 486 -21.14 33.12 -50.03
CA PRO A 486 -22.60 33.07 -49.88
C PRO A 486 -23.35 32.20 -50.90
N VAL A 487 -22.88 32.12 -52.16
CA VAL A 487 -23.48 31.30 -53.24
C VAL A 487 -23.45 29.79 -52.98
N ASP A 488 -22.56 29.30 -52.11
CA ASP A 488 -22.56 27.91 -51.70
C ASP A 488 -23.65 27.61 -50.65
N ASP A 489 -24.10 28.62 -49.90
CA ASP A 489 -24.97 28.46 -48.74
C ASP A 489 -26.45 28.27 -49.10
N ILE A 490 -27.08 29.30 -49.67
CA ILE A 490 -28.55 29.33 -49.87
C ILE A 490 -29.08 28.11 -50.64
N PRO A 491 -28.46 27.62 -51.73
CA PRO A 491 -28.92 26.42 -52.41
C PRO A 491 -28.83 25.18 -51.51
N GLY A 492 -27.78 25.08 -50.69
CA GLY A 492 -27.65 24.06 -49.65
C GLY A 492 -28.81 24.09 -48.66
N ARG A 493 -29.22 25.28 -48.18
CA ARG A 493 -30.41 25.40 -47.31
C ARG A 493 -31.68 24.87 -47.98
N TYR A 494 -31.95 25.20 -49.25
CA TYR A 494 -33.15 24.67 -49.96
C TYR A 494 -33.11 23.15 -50.16
N ILE A 495 -31.95 22.62 -50.53
CA ILE A 495 -31.74 21.18 -50.69
C ILE A 495 -31.99 20.49 -49.35
N GLY A 496 -31.36 20.97 -48.27
CA GLY A 496 -31.55 20.46 -46.93
C GLY A 496 -33.02 20.48 -46.49
N SER A 497 -33.74 21.57 -46.74
CA SER A 497 -35.18 21.68 -46.41
C SER A 497 -36.02 20.62 -47.11
N THR A 498 -35.72 20.33 -48.38
CA THR A 498 -36.45 19.33 -49.18
C THR A 498 -36.11 17.90 -48.73
N ILE A 499 -34.86 17.68 -48.32
CA ILE A 499 -34.36 16.39 -47.82
C ILE A 499 -34.91 16.09 -46.43
N GLY A 500 -35.06 17.10 -45.56
CA GLY A 500 -35.73 16.95 -44.26
C GLY A 500 -37.17 16.45 -44.41
N GLU A 501 -37.97 17.09 -45.28
CA GLU A 501 -39.35 16.67 -45.57
C GLU A 501 -39.39 15.23 -46.12
N THR A 502 -38.64 14.96 -47.19
CA THR A 502 -38.62 13.65 -47.87
C THR A 502 -38.09 12.52 -46.96
N GLY A 503 -37.04 12.80 -46.18
CA GLY A 503 -36.43 11.86 -45.24
C GLY A 503 -37.32 11.53 -44.05
N PHE A 504 -38.06 12.53 -43.55
CA PHE A 504 -39.09 12.31 -42.54
C PHE A 504 -40.26 11.46 -43.08
N GLU A 505 -40.86 11.83 -44.21
CA GLU A 505 -41.93 11.03 -44.85
C GLU A 505 -41.49 9.58 -45.07
N LYS A 506 -40.23 9.40 -45.49
CA LYS A 506 -39.65 8.07 -45.70
C LYS A 506 -39.58 7.26 -44.41
N ALA A 507 -39.05 7.83 -43.33
CA ALA A 507 -38.92 7.13 -42.07
C ALA A 507 -40.28 6.86 -41.41
N ASP A 508 -41.19 7.82 -41.41
CA ASP A 508 -42.55 7.65 -40.87
C ASP A 508 -43.31 6.54 -41.61
N SER A 509 -43.12 6.42 -42.94
CA SER A 509 -43.67 5.31 -43.73
C SER A 509 -43.13 3.91 -43.36
N ILE A 510 -41.97 3.82 -42.69
CA ILE A 510 -41.41 2.57 -42.14
C ILE A 510 -42.04 2.27 -40.77
N PHE A 511 -42.41 3.30 -40.00
CA PHE A 511 -43.08 3.18 -38.69
C PHE A 511 -44.62 3.04 -38.79
N ALA A 512 -45.21 3.39 -39.93
CA ALA A 512 -46.65 3.31 -40.23
C ALA A 512 -47.15 1.86 -40.39
N ILE A 513 -47.28 1.15 -39.27
CA ILE A 513 -47.72 -0.25 -39.25
C ILE A 513 -49.27 -0.32 -39.24
N ASP A 514 -49.88 -0.35 -40.44
CA ASP A 514 -51.33 -0.59 -40.65
C ASP A 514 -51.86 -1.93 -40.08
N ARG A 515 -50.96 -2.85 -39.74
CA ARG A 515 -51.31 -4.14 -39.12
C ARG A 515 -51.48 -3.97 -37.61
N PRO A 516 -52.48 -4.64 -37.00
CA PRO A 516 -52.52 -4.70 -35.54
C PRO A 516 -51.24 -5.36 -35.01
N ALA A 517 -50.68 -4.73 -34.00
CA ALA A 517 -49.53 -5.13 -33.20
C ALA A 517 -49.77 -4.68 -31.75
N LEU A 518 -49.18 -5.41 -30.81
CA LEU A 518 -49.06 -4.98 -29.43
C LEU A 518 -47.97 -3.89 -29.36
N ILE A 519 -48.28 -2.71 -28.84
CA ILE A 519 -47.29 -1.69 -28.47
C ILE A 519 -46.62 -2.08 -27.15
N SER A 520 -47.43 -2.36 -26.13
CA SER A 520 -46.96 -2.74 -24.81
C SER A 520 -47.93 -3.68 -24.12
N ALA A 521 -47.38 -4.57 -23.29
CA ALA A 521 -48.11 -5.21 -22.22
C ALA A 521 -47.52 -4.72 -20.88
N ILE A 522 -48.39 -4.35 -19.95
CA ILE A 522 -48.03 -3.93 -18.59
C ILE A 522 -48.79 -4.86 -17.64
N ILE A 523 -48.08 -5.40 -16.67
CA ILE A 523 -48.68 -6.25 -15.63
C ILE A 523 -48.53 -5.59 -14.27
N SER A 524 -49.57 -5.67 -13.43
CA SER A 524 -49.59 -5.01 -12.11
C SER A 524 -48.64 -5.65 -11.09
N ASP A 525 -48.24 -6.91 -11.32
CA ASP A 525 -47.36 -7.68 -10.47
C ASP A 525 -46.58 -8.70 -11.31
N THR A 526 -45.30 -8.88 -11.00
CA THR A 526 -44.35 -9.72 -11.74
C THR A 526 -43.81 -10.88 -10.91
N ILE A 527 -44.02 -10.92 -9.59
CA ILE A 527 -43.52 -11.99 -8.71
C ILE A 527 -44.62 -12.37 -7.72
N ILE A 528 -45.21 -13.55 -7.89
CA ILE A 528 -46.27 -14.05 -7.00
C ILE A 528 -45.65 -14.99 -5.97
N ASN A 529 -45.57 -14.52 -4.73
CA ASN A 529 -45.04 -15.24 -3.59
C ASN A 529 -46.15 -15.83 -2.71
N SER A 530 -45.77 -16.60 -1.69
CA SER A 530 -46.68 -17.34 -0.80
C SER A 530 -47.46 -16.48 0.23
N TYR A 531 -47.52 -15.16 0.03
CA TYR A 531 -48.45 -14.24 0.70
C TYR A 531 -49.56 -13.72 -0.23
N GLU A 532 -49.34 -13.58 -1.54
CA GLU A 532 -50.31 -13.00 -2.50
C GLU A 532 -51.41 -14.00 -2.98
N PHE A 533 -51.73 -15.01 -2.17
CA PHE A 533 -52.81 -15.95 -2.50
C PHE A 533 -54.17 -15.26 -2.49
N GLY A 534 -54.84 -15.25 -3.65
CA GLY A 534 -56.13 -14.60 -3.83
C GLY A 534 -56.08 -13.13 -4.29
N ASP A 535 -54.90 -12.55 -4.43
CA ASP A 535 -54.75 -11.19 -4.97
C ASP A 535 -55.05 -11.12 -6.47
N THR A 536 -55.48 -9.94 -6.92
CA THR A 536 -55.96 -9.72 -8.30
C THR A 536 -54.88 -9.06 -9.15
N ILE A 537 -54.29 -9.86 -10.02
CA ILE A 537 -53.28 -9.44 -10.98
C ILE A 537 -53.98 -8.89 -12.23
N GLU A 538 -53.48 -7.78 -12.75
CA GLU A 538 -54.04 -7.06 -13.88
C GLU A 538 -53.00 -6.96 -15.01
N LEU A 539 -53.33 -7.52 -16.18
CA LEU A 539 -52.57 -7.39 -17.41
C LEU A 539 -53.30 -6.41 -18.34
N GLU A 540 -52.62 -5.33 -18.69
CA GLU A 540 -53.06 -4.35 -19.66
C GLU A 540 -52.27 -4.52 -20.97
N CYS A 541 -52.96 -4.58 -22.11
CA CYS A 541 -52.37 -4.71 -23.44
C CYS A 541 -52.80 -3.52 -24.31
N ASN A 542 -51.83 -2.74 -24.77
CA ASN A 542 -52.02 -1.56 -25.62
C ASN A 542 -51.66 -1.87 -27.08
N PHE A 543 -52.45 -1.39 -28.04
CA PHE A 543 -52.34 -1.70 -29.46
C PHE A 543 -52.11 -0.46 -30.33
N ASN A 544 -51.46 -0.64 -31.47
CA ASN A 544 -51.12 0.43 -32.42
C ASN A 544 -52.28 0.90 -33.32
N VAL A 545 -53.36 0.11 -33.42
CA VAL A 545 -54.55 0.42 -34.23
C VAL A 545 -55.82 0.08 -33.46
N ALA A 546 -56.95 0.67 -33.87
CA ALA A 546 -58.25 0.35 -33.30
C ALA A 546 -58.60 -1.14 -33.46
N MET A 547 -58.95 -1.77 -32.35
CA MET A 547 -59.27 -3.20 -32.22
C MET A 547 -60.78 -3.45 -32.18
N ASP A 548 -61.22 -4.63 -32.61
CA ASP A 548 -62.63 -5.03 -32.55
C ASP A 548 -63.03 -5.35 -31.09
N THR A 549 -63.43 -4.29 -30.38
CA THR A 549 -63.93 -4.35 -29.00
C THR A 549 -65.21 -5.19 -28.82
N THR A 550 -65.86 -5.65 -29.91
CA THR A 550 -67.00 -6.57 -29.82
C THR A 550 -66.57 -8.02 -29.61
N MET A 551 -65.29 -8.35 -29.86
CA MET A 551 -64.71 -9.65 -29.55
C MET A 551 -64.13 -9.70 -28.13
N SER A 552 -64.41 -10.79 -27.42
CA SER A 552 -63.67 -11.16 -26.21
C SER A 552 -62.49 -12.04 -26.62
N PRO A 553 -61.22 -11.58 -26.45
CA PRO A 553 -60.07 -12.44 -26.67
C PRO A 553 -59.97 -13.53 -25.59
N PHE A 554 -59.13 -14.53 -25.86
CA PHE A 554 -58.82 -15.63 -24.96
C PHE A 554 -57.41 -15.46 -24.40
N MET A 555 -57.19 -15.98 -23.19
CA MET A 555 -55.89 -16.05 -22.53
C MET A 555 -55.67 -17.47 -22.04
N ASN A 556 -54.44 -17.98 -22.12
CA ASN A 556 -53.99 -19.10 -21.30
C ASN A 556 -52.54 -18.90 -20.86
N PHE A 557 -52.14 -19.71 -19.88
CA PHE A 557 -50.79 -19.74 -19.34
C PHE A 557 -50.09 -21.04 -19.77
N SER A 558 -48.77 -21.01 -19.86
CA SER A 558 -47.92 -22.19 -20.07
C SER A 558 -46.62 -22.02 -19.28
N PRO A 559 -46.03 -23.08 -18.68
CA PRO A 559 -46.48 -24.47 -18.69
C PRO A 559 -47.81 -24.71 -17.96
N ASN A 560 -48.43 -25.87 -18.20
CA ASN A 560 -49.85 -26.10 -17.90
C ASN A 560 -50.21 -26.17 -16.39
N ASN A 561 -49.21 -26.20 -15.50
CA ASN A 561 -49.35 -25.94 -14.07
C ASN A 561 -49.86 -24.50 -13.81
N LEU A 562 -49.42 -23.51 -14.59
CA LEU A 562 -49.91 -22.13 -14.44
C LEU A 562 -51.40 -21.97 -14.78
N ASN A 563 -51.94 -22.78 -15.70
CA ASN A 563 -53.41 -22.88 -15.94
C ASN A 563 -54.21 -23.47 -14.76
N GLN A 564 -53.52 -24.04 -13.76
CA GLN A 564 -54.12 -24.54 -12.52
C GLN A 564 -53.88 -23.58 -11.34
N PHE A 565 -52.85 -22.73 -11.44
CA PHE A 565 -52.50 -21.71 -10.46
C PHE A 565 -53.25 -20.39 -10.66
N PHE A 566 -53.50 -19.96 -11.90
CA PHE A 566 -54.20 -18.72 -12.22
C PHE A 566 -55.62 -18.95 -12.73
N ILE A 567 -56.58 -18.21 -12.17
CA ILE A 567 -57.98 -18.16 -12.65
C ILE A 567 -58.29 -16.78 -13.22
N ILE A 568 -58.64 -16.71 -14.50
CA ILE A 568 -59.09 -15.49 -15.17
C ILE A 568 -60.43 -15.03 -14.59
N SER A 569 -60.47 -13.81 -14.07
CA SER A 569 -61.63 -13.22 -13.40
C SER A 569 -62.40 -12.24 -14.29
N SER A 570 -61.74 -11.53 -15.21
CA SER A 570 -62.40 -10.72 -16.25
C SER A 570 -61.52 -10.44 -17.47
N VAL A 571 -62.15 -10.27 -18.63
CA VAL A 571 -61.53 -9.75 -19.86
C VAL A 571 -62.40 -8.59 -20.36
N THR A 572 -61.83 -7.40 -20.51
CA THR A 572 -62.57 -6.16 -20.82
C THR A 572 -61.73 -5.20 -21.65
N TRP A 573 -62.31 -4.62 -22.70
CA TRP A 573 -61.73 -3.46 -23.38
C TRP A 573 -62.05 -2.18 -22.60
N GLU A 574 -61.04 -1.36 -22.28
CA GLU A 574 -61.28 -0.01 -21.70
C GLU A 574 -61.55 1.02 -22.80
N ASN A 575 -60.92 0.85 -23.96
CA ASN A 575 -61.20 1.58 -25.21
C ASN A 575 -60.71 0.76 -26.42
N ALA A 576 -60.78 1.32 -27.63
CA ALA A 576 -60.42 0.62 -28.86
C ALA A 576 -58.93 0.27 -29.01
N LEU A 577 -58.04 0.88 -28.21
CA LEU A 577 -56.59 0.63 -28.23
C LEU A 577 -56.10 -0.18 -27.01
N GLN A 578 -56.96 -0.48 -26.04
CA GLN A 578 -56.55 -0.93 -24.70
C GLN A 578 -57.43 -2.06 -24.18
N LEU A 579 -56.83 -3.26 -24.08
CA LEU A 579 -57.42 -4.46 -23.50
C LEU A 579 -56.92 -4.64 -22.06
N LYS A 580 -57.81 -5.10 -21.18
CA LYS A 580 -57.53 -5.34 -19.77
C LYS A 580 -58.00 -6.73 -19.36
N ILE A 581 -57.11 -7.52 -18.78
CA ILE A 581 -57.37 -8.87 -18.31
C ILE A 581 -57.02 -8.93 -16.83
N LYS A 582 -57.91 -9.49 -16.02
CA LYS A 582 -57.67 -9.73 -14.60
C LYS A 582 -57.70 -11.22 -14.32
N PHE A 583 -56.82 -11.67 -13.43
CA PHE A 583 -56.73 -13.05 -12.97
C PHE A 583 -56.25 -13.10 -11.52
N VAL A 584 -56.37 -14.27 -10.88
CA VAL A 584 -56.17 -14.44 -9.44
C VAL A 584 -55.35 -15.71 -9.17
N ALA A 585 -54.35 -15.59 -8.30
CA ALA A 585 -53.53 -16.71 -7.82
C ALA A 585 -54.31 -17.66 -6.89
N GLN A 586 -54.04 -18.96 -6.96
CA GLN A 586 -54.67 -19.99 -6.11
C GLN A 586 -53.71 -20.50 -5.03
N GLU A 587 -54.26 -20.96 -3.89
CA GLU A 587 -53.51 -21.62 -2.80
C GLU A 587 -52.90 -22.96 -3.25
N LEU A 588 -51.77 -22.90 -3.95
CA LEU A 588 -51.03 -24.05 -4.46
C LEU A 588 -49.52 -23.75 -4.42
N VAL A 589 -48.76 -24.61 -3.74
CA VAL A 589 -47.28 -24.51 -3.69
C VAL A 589 -46.70 -24.82 -5.07
N MET A 590 -45.98 -23.86 -5.64
CA MET A 590 -45.39 -23.92 -6.97
C MET A 590 -44.14 -23.05 -7.05
N GLU A 591 -43.11 -23.58 -7.70
CA GLU A 591 -41.94 -22.85 -8.18
C GLU A 591 -41.98 -22.94 -9.70
N GLN A 592 -42.02 -21.80 -10.38
CA GLN A 592 -42.15 -21.70 -11.83
C GLN A 592 -41.58 -20.34 -12.29
N LEU A 593 -40.27 -20.32 -12.53
CA LEU A 593 -39.52 -19.11 -12.91
C LEU A 593 -39.84 -18.65 -14.34
N ASN A 594 -40.05 -19.58 -15.28
CA ASN A 594 -40.44 -19.26 -16.64
C ASN A 594 -41.97 -19.31 -16.82
N SER A 595 -42.56 -18.33 -17.49
CA SER A 595 -44.00 -18.30 -17.79
C SER A 595 -44.29 -17.78 -19.20
N PHE A 596 -45.35 -18.30 -19.80
CA PHE A 596 -45.81 -17.89 -21.12
C PHE A 596 -47.28 -17.52 -21.01
N ILE A 597 -47.60 -16.24 -21.07
CA ILE A 597 -48.99 -15.75 -21.15
C ILE A 597 -49.33 -15.61 -22.63
N ARG A 598 -50.21 -16.47 -23.15
CA ARG A 598 -50.65 -16.40 -24.55
C ARG A 598 -52.05 -15.82 -24.65
N VAL A 599 -52.16 -14.60 -25.21
CA VAL A 599 -53.42 -13.89 -25.48
C VAL A 599 -53.72 -13.98 -26.99
N PHE A 600 -54.91 -14.47 -27.35
CA PHE A 600 -55.23 -14.84 -28.73
C PHE A 600 -56.69 -14.59 -29.11
N GLY A 601 -56.96 -14.53 -30.42
CA GLY A 601 -58.28 -14.18 -30.95
C GLY A 601 -58.56 -12.67 -30.97
N VAL A 602 -57.52 -11.85 -31.09
CA VAL A 602 -57.62 -10.38 -31.22
C VAL A 602 -57.56 -9.99 -32.70
N SER A 603 -58.33 -8.97 -33.12
CA SER A 603 -58.30 -8.40 -34.47
C SER A 603 -58.48 -6.89 -34.44
N SER A 604 -58.01 -6.19 -35.47
CA SER A 604 -58.36 -4.78 -35.70
C SER A 604 -59.85 -4.61 -36.03
N GLU A 605 -60.40 -3.41 -35.88
CA GLU A 605 -61.76 -3.04 -36.30
C GLU A 605 -61.97 -3.29 -37.82
N ASN A 606 -60.89 -3.18 -38.61
CA ASN A 606 -60.86 -3.50 -40.03
C ASN A 606 -60.81 -5.02 -40.34
N GLY A 607 -60.89 -5.89 -39.31
CA GLY A 607 -60.96 -7.35 -39.47
C GLY A 607 -59.63 -8.05 -39.78
N LEU A 608 -58.49 -7.36 -39.64
CA LEU A 608 -57.17 -8.01 -39.70
C LEU A 608 -56.90 -8.70 -38.36
N ALA A 609 -56.61 -10.00 -38.39
CA ALA A 609 -56.22 -10.73 -37.18
C ALA A 609 -54.82 -10.32 -36.73
N LEU A 610 -54.66 -10.14 -35.41
CA LEU A 610 -53.37 -10.12 -34.75
C LEU A 610 -52.91 -11.58 -34.54
N ASN A 611 -51.62 -11.86 -34.71
CA ASN A 611 -51.03 -13.15 -34.33
C ASN A 611 -51.21 -13.39 -32.82
N ASP A 612 -51.06 -14.64 -32.37
CA ASP A 612 -51.06 -14.91 -30.92
C ASP A 612 -50.00 -14.05 -30.21
N ILE A 613 -50.43 -13.23 -29.25
CA ILE A 613 -49.53 -12.52 -28.36
C ILE A 613 -48.97 -13.58 -27.41
N VAL A 614 -47.65 -13.72 -27.36
CA VAL A 614 -46.96 -14.54 -26.36
C VAL A 614 -46.09 -13.59 -25.55
N LEU A 615 -46.38 -13.50 -24.25
CA LEU A 615 -45.60 -12.74 -23.29
C LEU A 615 -44.76 -13.75 -22.50
N GLU A 616 -43.44 -13.67 -22.65
CA GLU A 616 -42.47 -14.61 -22.07
C GLU A 616 -41.88 -14.00 -20.78
N ASP A 617 -41.91 -14.79 -19.71
CA ASP A 617 -41.38 -14.52 -18.36
C ASP A 617 -41.91 -13.24 -17.70
N PHE A 618 -43.15 -12.84 -18.04
CA PHE A 618 -43.88 -11.71 -17.45
C PHE A 618 -44.31 -11.90 -15.99
N ILE A 619 -44.33 -13.15 -15.50
CA ILE A 619 -44.62 -13.49 -14.10
C ILE A 619 -43.68 -14.61 -13.66
N ILE A 620 -42.98 -14.41 -12.55
CA ILE A 620 -42.41 -15.48 -11.76
C ILE A 620 -43.45 -15.93 -10.73
N VAL A 621 -43.72 -17.23 -10.64
CA VAL A 621 -44.52 -17.80 -9.54
C VAL A 621 -43.59 -18.58 -8.65
N ASP A 622 -43.29 -18.06 -7.46
CA ASP A 622 -42.60 -18.83 -6.43
C ASP A 622 -43.31 -18.73 -5.08
N THR A 623 -44.23 -19.67 -4.90
CA THR A 623 -44.94 -19.92 -3.65
C THR A 623 -44.36 -21.14 -2.91
N LYS A 624 -43.18 -21.63 -3.32
CA LYS A 624 -42.35 -22.50 -2.49
C LYS A 624 -41.83 -21.68 -1.31
N ARG A 625 -41.10 -22.34 -0.42
CA ARG A 625 -40.54 -21.71 0.78
C ARG A 625 -39.25 -22.42 1.15
N PRO A 626 -38.17 -21.68 1.45
CA PRO A 626 -36.89 -22.26 1.79
C PRO A 626 -37.00 -23.13 3.04
N LYS A 627 -36.14 -24.14 3.05
CA LYS A 627 -35.95 -25.08 4.15
C LYS A 627 -34.47 -25.35 4.31
N ILE A 628 -34.03 -25.51 5.55
CA ILE A 628 -32.69 -26.02 5.81
C ILE A 628 -32.70 -27.53 5.59
N LEU A 629 -31.84 -28.00 4.68
CA LEU A 629 -31.58 -29.41 4.38
C LEU A 629 -30.62 -30.03 5.39
N THR A 630 -29.49 -29.35 5.63
CA THR A 630 -28.49 -29.75 6.63
C THR A 630 -28.04 -28.53 7.45
N VAL A 631 -27.81 -28.79 8.75
CA VAL A 631 -26.99 -27.95 9.62
C VAL A 631 -25.81 -28.82 10.00
N GLU A 632 -24.65 -28.47 9.46
CA GLU A 632 -23.37 -29.12 9.72
C GLU A 632 -22.56 -28.17 10.59
N ILE A 633 -22.19 -28.62 11.79
CA ILE A 633 -21.32 -27.88 12.70
C ILE A 633 -20.02 -28.68 12.80
N ASP A 634 -18.87 -28.01 12.78
CA ASP A 634 -17.56 -28.66 12.83
C ASP A 634 -17.28 -29.39 14.15
N HIS A 635 -17.81 -28.88 15.28
CA HIS A 635 -17.73 -29.54 16.59
C HIS A 635 -19.11 -29.57 17.29
N GLU A 636 -19.64 -30.76 17.59
CA GLU A 636 -20.92 -30.93 18.31
C GLU A 636 -20.79 -30.75 19.85
N LEU A 637 -19.58 -30.87 20.39
CA LEU A 637 -19.24 -30.64 21.80
C LEU A 637 -18.26 -29.45 21.88
N ILE A 638 -18.59 -28.47 22.71
CA ILE A 638 -17.74 -27.31 23.01
C ILE A 638 -17.02 -27.57 24.34
N ASN A 639 -15.71 -27.80 24.25
CA ASN A 639 -14.78 -27.94 25.38
C ASN A 639 -13.75 -26.80 25.38
N ASP A 640 -12.85 -26.77 26.37
CA ASP A 640 -11.78 -25.77 26.49
C ASP A 640 -10.98 -25.58 25.19
N GLU A 641 -10.67 -26.68 24.49
CA GLU A 641 -9.90 -26.67 23.23
C GLU A 641 -10.66 -25.90 22.13
N ILE A 642 -11.97 -26.12 22.01
CA ILE A 642 -12.84 -25.44 21.04
C ILE A 642 -13.03 -23.95 21.36
N THR A 643 -13.04 -23.55 22.65
CA THR A 643 -13.06 -22.12 23.01
C THR A 643 -11.83 -21.34 22.47
N SER A 644 -10.72 -22.05 22.22
CA SER A 644 -9.48 -21.45 21.69
C SER A 644 -9.37 -21.49 20.16
N SER A 645 -10.04 -22.45 19.49
CA SER A 645 -10.00 -22.59 18.02
C SER A 645 -11.10 -21.82 17.29
N GLY A 646 -12.22 -21.57 17.96
CA GLY A 646 -13.47 -21.13 17.32
C GLY A 646 -14.27 -22.30 16.75
N LEU A 647 -15.50 -21.99 16.32
CA LEU A 647 -16.54 -22.93 15.89
C LEU A 647 -17.22 -22.41 14.61
N ALA A 648 -17.65 -23.28 13.70
CA ALA A 648 -18.36 -22.90 12.48
C ALA A 648 -19.57 -23.79 12.17
N ALA A 649 -20.68 -23.15 11.78
CA ALA A 649 -21.93 -23.81 11.41
C ALA A 649 -22.33 -23.45 9.97
N THR A 650 -22.35 -24.46 9.08
CA THR A 650 -22.83 -24.35 7.70
C THR A 650 -24.29 -24.78 7.59
N PHE A 651 -25.10 -23.92 6.96
CA PHE A 651 -26.52 -24.11 6.71
C PHE A 651 -26.74 -24.26 5.21
N VAL A 652 -27.26 -25.41 4.77
CA VAL A 652 -27.59 -25.66 3.35
C VAL A 652 -29.10 -25.59 3.16
N PHE A 653 -29.54 -24.79 2.18
CA PHE A 653 -30.97 -24.53 1.92
C PHE A 653 -31.50 -25.32 0.71
N THR A 654 -32.83 -25.45 0.61
CA THR A 654 -33.53 -26.12 -0.51
C THR A 654 -33.60 -25.30 -1.80
N GLU A 655 -33.37 -24.00 -1.73
CA GLU A 655 -33.45 -23.04 -2.83
C GLU A 655 -32.61 -21.78 -2.53
N ASP A 656 -32.40 -20.95 -3.55
CA ASP A 656 -31.61 -19.72 -3.49
C ASP A 656 -32.23 -18.69 -2.52
N CYS A 657 -31.45 -18.30 -1.52
CA CYS A 657 -31.84 -17.35 -0.48
C CYS A 657 -31.44 -15.90 -0.80
N ASP A 658 -32.19 -14.95 -0.24
CA ASP A 658 -31.87 -13.53 -0.31
C ASP A 658 -30.61 -13.22 0.51
N MET A 659 -29.48 -13.10 -0.18
CA MET A 659 -28.18 -12.80 0.42
C MET A 659 -28.03 -11.34 0.88
N SER A 660 -29.00 -10.46 0.62
CA SER A 660 -28.92 -9.03 1.01
C SER A 660 -29.14 -8.82 2.52
N ASN A 661 -29.78 -9.79 3.18
CA ASN A 661 -30.00 -9.81 4.62
C ASN A 661 -29.03 -10.80 5.29
N GLN A 662 -28.44 -10.41 6.42
CA GLN A 662 -27.62 -11.31 7.22
C GLN A 662 -28.53 -12.10 8.20
N PRO A 663 -28.43 -13.44 8.25
CA PRO A 663 -29.20 -14.25 9.18
C PRO A 663 -28.84 -13.94 10.65
N THR A 664 -29.76 -14.20 11.56
CA THR A 664 -29.50 -14.13 13.00
C THR A 664 -29.68 -15.49 13.65
N ILE A 665 -28.63 -16.01 14.29
CA ILE A 665 -28.67 -17.26 15.04
C ILE A 665 -28.84 -16.97 16.53
N SER A 666 -29.66 -17.79 17.19
CA SER A 666 -29.92 -17.76 18.62
C SER A 666 -29.81 -19.17 19.19
N PHE A 667 -29.28 -19.27 20.42
CA PHE A 667 -29.02 -20.52 21.12
C PHE A 667 -29.85 -20.57 22.41
N SER A 668 -30.40 -21.73 22.74
CA SER A 668 -31.16 -21.94 23.97
C SER A 668 -31.11 -23.39 24.41
N GLY A 669 -30.91 -23.67 25.70
CA GLY A 669 -30.89 -25.04 26.22
C GLY A 669 -31.32 -25.12 27.68
N ILE A 670 -31.63 -26.33 28.16
CA ILE A 670 -31.91 -26.53 29.58
C ILE A 670 -30.58 -26.53 30.34
N GLY A 671 -30.27 -25.40 31.00
CA GLY A 671 -28.99 -25.20 31.69
C GLY A 671 -28.14 -24.10 31.08
N TYR A 672 -28.40 -23.70 29.84
CA TYR A 672 -27.75 -22.57 29.18
C TYR A 672 -28.16 -21.25 29.84
N ASN A 673 -27.31 -20.73 30.73
CA ASN A 673 -27.57 -19.50 31.50
C ASN A 673 -26.59 -18.36 31.16
N ASN A 674 -25.50 -18.65 30.45
CA ASN A 674 -24.50 -17.69 29.99
C ASN A 674 -24.56 -17.53 28.46
N GLU A 675 -23.90 -16.51 27.92
CA GLU A 675 -23.73 -16.34 26.46
C GLU A 675 -22.45 -17.05 25.99
N SER A 676 -22.38 -18.36 26.28
CA SER A 676 -21.22 -19.23 25.98
C SER A 676 -21.01 -19.46 24.49
N ILE A 677 -22.03 -19.20 23.66
CA ILE A 677 -21.98 -19.26 22.19
C ILE A 677 -22.62 -18.01 21.60
N ALA A 678 -21.88 -17.28 20.76
CA ALA A 678 -22.36 -16.07 20.08
C ALA A 678 -21.88 -16.01 18.62
N MET A 679 -22.76 -15.59 17.71
CA MET A 679 -22.44 -15.47 16.28
C MET A 679 -21.59 -14.23 15.98
N ASP A 680 -20.46 -14.39 15.30
CA ASP A 680 -19.68 -13.28 14.76
C ASP A 680 -20.25 -12.82 13.42
N ASN A 681 -21.07 -11.77 13.45
CA ASN A 681 -21.62 -11.14 12.25
C ASN A 681 -20.56 -10.51 11.33
N SER A 682 -19.32 -10.30 11.79
CA SER A 682 -18.25 -9.74 10.95
C SER A 682 -17.49 -10.78 10.12
N SER A 683 -17.44 -12.03 10.59
CA SER A 683 -16.80 -13.16 9.88
C SER A 683 -17.81 -14.14 9.26
N SER A 684 -19.07 -14.13 9.69
CA SER A 684 -20.16 -14.95 9.11
C SER A 684 -20.64 -14.41 7.77
N GLY A 685 -20.94 -15.28 6.80
CA GLY A 685 -21.36 -14.84 5.47
C GLY A 685 -22.00 -15.90 4.59
N TRP A 686 -22.72 -15.43 3.56
CA TRP A 686 -23.23 -16.26 2.47
C TRP A 686 -22.06 -16.74 1.59
N PHE A 687 -21.91 -18.05 1.46
CA PHE A 687 -20.94 -18.67 0.55
C PHE A 687 -21.53 -18.85 -0.85
N SER A 688 -22.84 -19.11 -0.92
CA SER A 688 -23.65 -19.12 -2.14
C SER A 688 -25.12 -18.88 -1.76
N PRO A 689 -26.05 -18.64 -2.72
CA PRO A 689 -27.47 -18.48 -2.39
C PRO A 689 -28.07 -19.66 -1.61
N VAL A 690 -27.54 -20.87 -1.79
CA VAL A 690 -27.99 -22.08 -1.07
C VAL A 690 -27.16 -22.44 0.16
N SER A 691 -26.17 -21.61 0.55
CA SER A 691 -25.22 -21.93 1.62
C SER A 691 -24.80 -20.71 2.45
N PHE A 692 -25.15 -20.70 3.73
CA PHE A 692 -24.68 -19.72 4.70
C PHE A 692 -23.71 -20.36 5.69
N ASN A 693 -22.56 -19.71 5.93
CA ASN A 693 -21.59 -20.14 6.93
C ASN A 693 -21.52 -19.13 8.08
N ALA A 694 -21.94 -19.57 9.26
CA ALA A 694 -21.84 -18.81 10.49
C ALA A 694 -20.52 -19.14 11.21
N ILE A 695 -19.77 -18.10 11.57
CA ILE A 695 -18.64 -18.20 12.50
C ILE A 695 -19.18 -17.92 13.90
N LEU A 696 -18.88 -18.82 14.84
CA LEU A 696 -19.40 -18.81 16.20
C LEU A 696 -18.23 -18.67 17.17
N ASN A 697 -18.29 -17.65 18.01
CA ASN A 697 -17.37 -17.46 19.13
C ASN A 697 -17.89 -18.29 20.32
N ALA A 698 -17.03 -19.15 20.85
CA ALA A 698 -17.28 -19.88 22.09
C ALA A 698 -16.54 -19.19 23.25
N ASN A 699 -17.21 -19.01 24.39
CA ASN A 699 -16.65 -18.43 25.60
C ASN A 699 -16.60 -19.48 26.71
N ASP A 700 -15.44 -19.63 27.35
CA ASP A 700 -15.31 -20.38 28.61
C ASP A 700 -16.08 -19.67 29.74
N PHE A 701 -16.97 -20.42 30.39
CA PHE A 701 -17.67 -20.05 31.62
C PHE A 701 -17.55 -21.12 32.72
N ASN A 702 -16.69 -22.13 32.54
CA ASN A 702 -16.50 -23.29 33.42
C ASN A 702 -17.85 -24.01 33.68
N GLU A 703 -18.61 -24.30 32.63
CA GLU A 703 -19.98 -24.84 32.71
C GLU A 703 -20.22 -26.10 31.84
N GLU A 704 -21.25 -26.86 32.23
CA GLU A 704 -21.69 -28.12 31.62
C GLU A 704 -23.18 -27.99 31.22
N VAL A 705 -23.51 -28.21 29.96
CA VAL A 705 -24.88 -28.13 29.41
C VAL A 705 -25.13 -29.28 28.42
N GLU A 706 -25.99 -30.22 28.80
CA GLU A 706 -26.27 -31.46 28.05
C GLU A 706 -26.77 -31.25 26.60
N SER A 707 -27.53 -30.18 26.35
CA SER A 707 -28.13 -29.90 25.04
C SER A 707 -28.46 -28.41 24.85
N ILE A 708 -28.13 -27.91 23.65
CA ILE A 708 -28.41 -26.58 23.12
C ILE A 708 -29.20 -26.73 21.81
N ASP A 709 -30.39 -26.13 21.77
CA ASP A 709 -31.15 -25.88 20.55
C ASP A 709 -30.59 -24.68 19.79
N LEU A 710 -30.61 -24.76 18.45
CA LEU A 710 -30.23 -23.69 17.54
C LEU A 710 -31.47 -23.18 16.80
N ASN A 711 -31.70 -21.87 16.80
CA ASN A 711 -32.74 -21.23 16.00
C ASN A 711 -32.15 -20.13 15.10
N ILE A 712 -32.36 -20.24 13.79
CA ILE A 712 -31.87 -19.29 12.77
C ILE A 712 -33.03 -18.55 12.10
N ASP A 713 -33.01 -17.22 12.22
CA ASP A 713 -34.07 -16.31 11.78
C ASP A 713 -33.59 -15.33 10.69
N LEU A 714 -34.54 -14.55 10.17
CA LEU A 714 -34.40 -13.56 9.07
C LEU A 714 -34.08 -14.13 7.68
N ILE A 715 -34.07 -15.46 7.51
CA ILE A 715 -33.96 -16.13 6.21
C ILE A 715 -35.23 -15.95 5.37
N LYS A 716 -35.02 -15.56 4.10
CA LYS A 716 -36.01 -15.60 3.01
C LYS A 716 -35.38 -16.15 1.72
N ASP A 717 -36.21 -16.62 0.79
CA ASP A 717 -35.76 -16.83 -0.59
C ASP A 717 -35.66 -15.50 -1.37
N ILE A 718 -35.07 -15.58 -2.57
CA ILE A 718 -34.95 -14.45 -3.51
C ILE A 718 -36.29 -13.83 -3.96
N HIS A 719 -37.42 -14.45 -3.63
CA HIS A 719 -38.78 -13.98 -3.95
C HIS A 719 -39.60 -13.62 -2.69
N GLY A 720 -38.95 -13.60 -1.53
CA GLY A 720 -39.46 -13.03 -0.29
C GLY A 720 -40.15 -14.00 0.67
N ASN A 721 -40.23 -15.29 0.35
CA ASN A 721 -40.91 -16.26 1.21
C ASN A 721 -40.09 -16.62 2.45
N PRO A 722 -40.71 -16.84 3.62
CA PRO A 722 -40.00 -17.14 4.86
C PRO A 722 -39.56 -18.60 4.96
N LEU A 723 -38.42 -18.82 5.62
CA LEU A 723 -37.95 -20.15 6.05
C LEU A 723 -39.02 -20.93 6.84
N THR A 724 -39.15 -22.23 6.56
CA THR A 724 -40.18 -23.09 7.18
C THR A 724 -39.72 -23.97 8.33
N ASN A 725 -38.41 -24.07 8.58
CA ASN A 725 -37.83 -24.81 9.70
C ASN A 725 -36.64 -24.05 10.34
N PRO A 726 -36.85 -22.88 10.97
CA PRO A 726 -35.79 -22.12 11.63
C PRO A 726 -35.20 -22.82 12.87
N PHE A 727 -35.99 -23.67 13.55
CA PHE A 727 -35.65 -24.31 14.81
C PHE A 727 -35.07 -25.72 14.62
N HIS A 728 -33.88 -25.94 15.15
CA HIS A 728 -33.11 -27.19 15.13
C HIS A 728 -32.72 -27.57 16.57
N PRO A 729 -33.46 -28.47 17.24
CA PRO A 729 -33.15 -28.88 18.61
C PRO A 729 -31.95 -29.81 18.69
N ASP A 730 -31.39 -29.94 19.90
CA ASP A 730 -30.33 -30.89 20.26
C ASP A 730 -29.12 -30.85 19.28
N LYS A 731 -28.47 -29.67 19.17
CA LYS A 731 -27.43 -29.42 18.17
C LYS A 731 -26.02 -29.19 18.68
N LEU A 732 -25.86 -28.73 19.91
CA LEU A 732 -24.57 -28.57 20.57
C LEU A 732 -24.69 -29.03 22.02
N SER A 733 -23.59 -29.48 22.61
CA SER A 733 -23.41 -29.56 24.06
C SER A 733 -22.19 -28.74 24.48
N ILE A 734 -22.15 -28.34 25.75
CA ILE A 734 -21.04 -27.58 26.33
C ILE A 734 -20.51 -28.38 27.51
N ASP A 735 -19.20 -28.58 27.57
CA ASP A 735 -18.50 -28.94 28.81
C ASP A 735 -17.13 -28.26 28.82
N THR A 736 -17.09 -27.09 29.45
CA THR A 736 -15.88 -26.27 29.70
C THR A 736 -15.41 -26.42 31.15
N LYS A 737 -15.92 -27.41 31.89
CA LYS A 737 -15.77 -27.50 33.34
C LYS A 737 -14.53 -28.31 33.70
N ASN A 738 -13.39 -27.64 33.88
CA ASN A 738 -12.13 -28.29 34.25
C ASN A 738 -12.25 -29.26 35.46
N PRO A 739 -11.71 -30.48 35.37
CA PRO A 739 -11.47 -31.32 36.55
C PRO A 739 -10.37 -30.72 37.44
N PHE A 740 -10.27 -31.18 38.69
CA PHE A 740 -9.25 -30.81 39.67
C PHE A 740 -8.90 -31.99 40.59
N ILE A 741 -7.75 -31.88 41.29
CA ILE A 741 -7.31 -32.88 42.30
C ILE A 741 -8.08 -32.65 43.60
N ASP A 742 -8.82 -33.66 44.07
CA ASP A 742 -9.64 -33.63 45.30
C ASP A 742 -8.85 -34.10 46.53
N ASP A 743 -8.00 -35.13 46.40
CA ASP A 743 -7.10 -35.61 47.46
C ASP A 743 -5.78 -36.20 46.91
N PHE A 744 -4.76 -36.27 47.78
CA PHE A 744 -3.47 -36.91 47.52
C PHE A 744 -3.01 -37.73 48.73
N SER A 745 -2.52 -38.95 48.48
CA SER A 745 -1.82 -39.72 49.50
C SER A 745 -0.58 -40.45 48.96
N SER A 746 0.38 -40.69 49.84
CA SER A 746 1.65 -41.39 49.56
C SER A 746 1.92 -42.44 50.62
N SER A 747 2.55 -43.56 50.24
CA SER A 747 3.05 -44.56 51.18
C SER A 747 4.37 -44.17 51.85
N GLU A 748 5.04 -43.12 51.38
CA GLU A 748 6.25 -42.55 51.99
C GLU A 748 6.17 -41.01 52.08
N THR A 749 6.77 -40.43 53.11
CA THR A 749 6.70 -39.01 53.47
C THR A 749 8.08 -38.38 53.75
N MET A 750 9.09 -39.19 54.08
CA MET A 750 10.47 -38.73 54.32
C MET A 750 11.46 -39.63 53.56
N ILE A 751 12.23 -39.04 52.65
CA ILE A 751 13.18 -39.76 51.80
C ILE A 751 14.62 -39.45 52.26
N ASN A 752 15.24 -40.37 52.99
CA ASN A 752 16.59 -40.21 53.56
C ASN A 752 17.71 -40.93 52.77
N LEU A 753 18.97 -40.89 53.25
CA LEU A 753 20.14 -41.48 52.58
C LEU A 753 20.01 -43.00 52.33
N ASP A 754 19.36 -43.72 53.23
CA ASP A 754 19.13 -45.17 53.09
C ASP A 754 17.92 -45.51 52.21
N SER A 755 16.99 -44.57 51.99
CA SER A 755 15.74 -44.79 51.24
C SER A 755 15.94 -45.34 49.81
N PRO A 756 16.94 -44.93 49.00
CA PRO A 756 17.25 -45.58 47.71
C PRO A 756 17.65 -47.06 47.79
N ASN A 757 17.90 -47.61 48.99
CA ASN A 757 18.20 -49.02 49.22
C ASN A 757 17.04 -49.75 49.94
N ASP A 758 16.49 -49.14 50.99
CA ASP A 758 15.47 -49.75 51.86
C ASP A 758 14.03 -49.53 51.36
N SER A 759 13.77 -48.47 50.59
CA SER A 759 12.48 -48.17 49.97
C SER A 759 12.68 -47.52 48.58
N PRO A 760 13.31 -48.23 47.62
CA PRO A 760 13.67 -47.71 46.29
C PRO A 760 12.46 -47.35 45.40
N GLN A 761 11.26 -47.74 45.80
CA GLN A 761 10.00 -47.38 45.16
C GLN A 761 8.89 -47.24 46.22
N PHE A 762 8.01 -46.26 46.05
CA PHE A 762 6.82 -46.06 46.89
C PHE A 762 5.60 -45.79 46.00
N SER A 763 4.39 -45.88 46.56
CA SER A 763 3.14 -45.67 45.81
C SER A 763 2.44 -44.39 46.25
N THR A 764 1.86 -43.70 45.28
CA THR A 764 1.00 -42.53 45.47
C THR A 764 -0.38 -42.77 44.88
N LEU A 765 -1.38 -42.08 45.41
CA LEU A 765 -2.75 -42.07 44.90
C LEU A 765 -3.18 -40.61 44.75
N ILE A 766 -3.63 -40.25 43.54
CA ILE A 766 -4.24 -38.96 43.22
C ILE A 766 -5.71 -39.21 42.92
N ASP A 767 -6.60 -38.59 43.68
CA ASP A 767 -8.05 -38.66 43.45
C ASP A 767 -8.52 -37.36 42.79
N PHE A 768 -9.27 -37.50 41.68
CA PHE A 768 -9.85 -36.39 40.92
C PHE A 768 -11.35 -36.26 41.20
N ASN A 769 -11.83 -35.01 41.20
CA ASN A 769 -13.22 -34.66 41.53
C ASN A 769 -14.27 -35.31 40.60
N GLU A 770 -13.87 -35.71 39.39
CA GLU A 770 -14.73 -36.31 38.37
C GLU A 770 -13.98 -37.28 37.45
N SER A 771 -14.67 -37.84 36.47
CA SER A 771 -14.19 -38.98 35.69
C SER A 771 -13.25 -38.56 34.56
N MET A 772 -12.00 -39.00 34.67
CA MET A 772 -10.86 -38.67 33.81
C MET A 772 -10.78 -39.55 32.56
N ASP A 773 -10.10 -39.07 31.51
CA ASP A 773 -9.76 -39.91 30.35
C ASP A 773 -8.69 -40.94 30.75
N VAL A 774 -9.15 -42.17 30.99
CA VAL A 774 -8.29 -43.31 31.34
C VAL A 774 -7.54 -43.92 30.16
N SER A 775 -7.63 -43.34 28.95
CA SER A 775 -6.99 -43.86 27.74
C SER A 775 -5.47 -43.60 27.70
N PHE A 776 -4.98 -42.63 28.47
CA PHE A 776 -3.57 -42.34 28.67
C PHE A 776 -3.23 -42.18 30.16
N ILE A 777 -1.95 -42.19 30.48
CA ILE A 777 -1.44 -41.94 31.84
C ILE A 777 -0.87 -40.50 31.84
N PRO A 778 -1.34 -39.59 32.70
CA PRO A 778 -0.78 -38.26 32.83
C PRO A 778 0.59 -38.29 33.52
N GLU A 779 1.35 -37.21 33.42
CA GLU A 779 2.71 -37.12 33.95
C GLU A 779 2.69 -36.58 35.39
N ILE A 780 3.45 -37.19 36.30
CA ILE A 780 3.52 -36.80 37.71
C ILE A 780 4.97 -36.48 38.05
N ASP A 781 5.21 -35.22 38.44
CA ASP A 781 6.51 -34.74 38.90
C ASP A 781 6.41 -34.24 40.35
N PHE A 782 7.56 -34.21 41.03
CA PHE A 782 7.72 -33.51 42.30
C PHE A 782 8.53 -32.23 42.07
N LEU A 783 8.11 -31.13 42.69
CA LEU A 783 8.71 -29.80 42.54
C LEU A 783 9.35 -29.33 43.84
N ASN A 784 10.60 -28.86 43.77
CA ASN A 784 11.22 -28.04 44.82
C ASN A 784 11.24 -26.58 44.34
N ASN A 785 10.46 -25.71 44.99
CA ASN A 785 10.34 -24.28 44.63
C ASN A 785 10.09 -24.08 43.11
N ASN A 786 9.11 -24.80 42.56
CA ASN A 786 8.74 -24.85 41.13
C ASN A 786 9.78 -25.46 40.16
N ASN A 787 10.80 -26.19 40.64
CA ASN A 787 11.77 -26.91 39.79
C ASN A 787 11.63 -28.42 39.98
N ILE A 788 11.61 -29.19 38.88
CA ILE A 788 11.46 -30.66 38.92
C ILE A 788 12.60 -31.31 39.73
N TYR A 789 12.22 -32.13 40.71
CA TYR A 789 13.12 -32.83 41.62
C TYR A 789 13.46 -34.22 41.06
N SER A 790 14.49 -34.28 40.22
CA SER A 790 14.87 -35.44 39.40
C SER A 790 15.23 -36.73 40.14
N SER A 791 15.26 -36.74 41.47
CA SER A 791 15.51 -37.93 42.29
C SER A 791 14.25 -38.69 42.68
N LEU A 792 13.06 -38.14 42.43
CA LEU A 792 11.79 -38.86 42.44
C LEU A 792 11.26 -38.95 41.02
N LEU A 793 11.25 -40.15 40.43
CA LEU A 793 10.78 -40.36 39.05
C LEU A 793 9.56 -41.27 39.01
N MET A 794 8.53 -40.83 38.31
CA MET A 794 7.33 -41.62 38.04
C MET A 794 7.64 -42.88 37.21
N ASN A 795 7.27 -44.05 37.72
CA ASN A 795 7.27 -45.29 36.94
C ASN A 795 5.97 -45.39 36.12
N VAL A 796 6.03 -44.94 34.88
CA VAL A 796 4.92 -45.00 33.91
C VAL A 796 4.46 -46.43 33.54
N PHE A 797 5.20 -47.48 33.94
CA PHE A 797 4.81 -48.88 33.66
C PHE A 797 4.00 -49.53 34.79
N GLU A 798 4.16 -49.08 36.04
CA GLU A 798 3.37 -49.54 37.20
C GLU A 798 2.42 -48.43 37.71
N THR A 799 2.31 -47.31 36.97
CA THR A 799 1.21 -46.35 37.12
C THR A 799 -0.02 -46.85 36.37
N PHE A 800 -1.19 -46.76 37.00
CA PHE A 800 -2.47 -47.09 36.37
C PHE A 800 -3.64 -46.36 37.02
N TRP A 801 -4.65 -46.07 36.21
CA TRP A 801 -5.97 -45.69 36.69
C TRP A 801 -6.60 -46.86 37.47
N VAL A 802 -6.89 -46.62 38.75
CA VAL A 802 -7.54 -47.59 39.67
C VAL A 802 -9.01 -47.74 39.28
N ASP A 803 -9.64 -46.61 38.98
CA ASP A 803 -10.95 -46.48 38.32
C ASP A 803 -10.97 -45.17 37.50
N SER A 804 -12.15 -44.64 37.18
CA SER A 804 -12.29 -43.41 36.39
C SER A 804 -11.84 -42.14 37.11
N ASN A 805 -11.68 -42.15 38.42
CA ASN A 805 -11.44 -40.97 39.24
C ASN A 805 -10.11 -41.03 40.00
N SER A 806 -9.54 -42.22 40.19
CA SER A 806 -8.35 -42.43 41.03
C SER A 806 -7.16 -42.94 40.22
N LEU A 807 -6.01 -42.25 40.31
CA LEU A 807 -4.75 -42.61 39.65
C LEU A 807 -3.72 -43.10 40.67
N SER A 808 -3.31 -44.38 40.57
CA SER A 808 -2.25 -44.96 41.40
C SER A 808 -0.93 -44.90 40.64
N ALA A 809 0.06 -44.17 41.17
CA ALA A 809 1.38 -44.03 40.55
C ALA A 809 2.50 -44.53 41.46
N GLU A 810 3.34 -45.42 40.93
CA GLU A 810 4.60 -45.80 41.57
C GLU A 810 5.68 -44.76 41.28
N ILE A 811 6.38 -44.32 42.31
CA ILE A 811 7.49 -43.36 42.24
C ILE A 811 8.78 -44.08 42.65
N TRP A 812 9.80 -44.01 41.80
CA TRP A 812 11.14 -44.53 42.07
C TRP A 812 12.01 -43.48 42.76
N VAL A 813 12.76 -43.93 43.77
CA VAL A 813 13.68 -43.13 44.57
C VAL A 813 15.09 -43.35 44.03
N LEU A 814 15.65 -42.34 43.34
CA LEU A 814 17.03 -42.36 42.88
C LEU A 814 17.97 -41.70 43.89
N PRO A 815 19.19 -42.21 44.10
CA PRO A 815 20.18 -41.58 44.97
C PRO A 815 20.44 -40.10 44.61
N ASN A 816 20.56 -39.29 45.65
CA ASN A 816 20.89 -37.87 45.61
C ASN A 816 21.94 -37.57 46.70
N ASN A 817 22.33 -36.30 46.84
CA ASN A 817 23.17 -35.81 47.94
C ASN A 817 22.65 -34.47 48.49
N ASN A 818 21.32 -34.33 48.56
CA ASN A 818 20.68 -33.11 49.04
C ASN A 818 20.54 -33.11 50.56
N ASP A 819 20.66 -31.94 51.16
CA ASP A 819 20.20 -31.68 52.53
C ASP A 819 18.67 -31.48 52.55
N LEU A 820 18.08 -31.42 53.75
CA LEU A 820 16.62 -31.36 54.01
C LEU A 820 15.85 -30.33 53.16
N LEU A 821 14.93 -30.82 52.32
CA LEU A 821 14.05 -30.02 51.46
C LEU A 821 12.62 -30.58 51.37
N ASN A 822 11.65 -29.68 51.14
CA ASN A 822 10.23 -30.01 50.94
C ASN A 822 9.90 -30.11 49.44
N LEU A 823 8.89 -30.91 49.10
CA LEU A 823 8.44 -31.15 47.73
C LEU A 823 6.93 -30.93 47.58
N ASP A 824 6.55 -30.22 46.52
CA ASP A 824 5.17 -30.12 46.01
C ASP A 824 4.95 -31.20 44.93
N LEU A 825 3.71 -31.60 44.68
CA LEU A 825 3.32 -32.48 43.56
C LEU A 825 2.86 -31.63 42.37
N VAL A 826 3.10 -32.07 41.13
CA VAL A 826 2.37 -31.58 39.95
C VAL A 826 1.89 -32.72 39.06
N CYS A 827 0.65 -32.65 38.58
CA CYS A 827 0.07 -33.61 37.63
C CYS A 827 -0.19 -32.92 36.28
N VAL A 828 0.56 -33.28 35.25
CA VAL A 828 0.58 -32.62 33.94
C VAL A 828 -0.14 -33.47 32.90
N ASN A 829 -0.80 -32.82 31.93
CA ASN A 829 -1.56 -33.42 30.83
C ASN A 829 -2.83 -34.20 31.21
N ALA A 830 -3.17 -34.37 32.49
CA ALA A 830 -4.41 -35.00 32.92
C ALA A 830 -5.64 -34.25 32.35
N LYS A 831 -6.59 -35.02 31.79
CA LYS A 831 -7.83 -34.51 31.15
C LYS A 831 -9.05 -35.30 31.59
N ASP A 832 -10.23 -34.67 31.56
CA ASP A 832 -11.51 -35.38 31.60
C ASP A 832 -11.81 -36.15 30.29
N ASN A 833 -12.91 -36.91 30.27
CA ASN A 833 -13.35 -37.65 29.08
C ASN A 833 -13.83 -36.76 27.91
N ASN A 834 -14.03 -35.46 28.14
CA ASN A 834 -14.46 -34.48 27.14
C ASN A 834 -13.29 -33.62 26.61
N GLY A 835 -12.12 -33.69 27.24
CA GLY A 835 -10.86 -33.13 26.81
C GLY A 835 -10.35 -31.92 27.63
N ASN A 836 -11.06 -31.48 28.67
CA ASN A 836 -10.63 -30.33 29.47
C ASN A 836 -9.46 -30.70 30.39
N LEU A 837 -8.49 -29.80 30.56
CA LEU A 837 -7.29 -30.06 31.37
C LEU A 837 -7.58 -29.91 32.87
N VAL A 838 -6.81 -30.63 33.69
CA VAL A 838 -6.82 -30.46 35.15
C VAL A 838 -6.40 -29.05 35.54
N ARG A 839 -7.33 -28.37 36.21
CA ARG A 839 -7.16 -27.07 36.84
C ARG A 839 -6.45 -27.22 38.18
N ASP A 840 -5.65 -26.20 38.52
CA ASP A 840 -4.89 -26.12 39.78
C ASP A 840 -4.03 -27.37 40.02
N SER A 841 -3.29 -27.79 38.98
CA SER A 841 -2.53 -29.05 38.89
C SER A 841 -1.36 -29.24 39.88
N ILE A 842 -1.11 -28.30 40.79
CA ILE A 842 -0.03 -28.34 41.77
C ILE A 842 -0.61 -28.53 43.19
N TYR A 843 -0.23 -29.62 43.86
CA TYR A 843 -0.66 -29.94 45.23
C TYR A 843 0.52 -29.77 46.19
N LEU A 844 0.43 -28.85 47.15
CA LEU A 844 1.59 -28.31 47.86
C LEU A 844 2.06 -29.18 49.04
N SER A 845 3.39 -29.24 49.22
CA SER A 845 4.10 -29.75 50.39
C SER A 845 3.70 -31.17 50.81
N VAL A 846 3.79 -32.10 49.86
CA VAL A 846 3.35 -33.50 49.99
C VAL A 846 4.35 -34.41 50.73
N MET A 847 5.65 -34.11 50.68
CA MET A 847 6.72 -34.91 51.30
C MET A 847 8.04 -34.12 51.42
N SER A 848 9.04 -34.71 52.08
CA SER A 848 10.39 -34.14 52.21
C SER A 848 11.49 -35.14 51.83
N SER A 849 12.68 -34.65 51.51
CA SER A 849 13.86 -35.46 51.16
C SER A 849 15.14 -34.89 51.77
N ASP A 850 16.07 -35.76 52.18
CA ASP A 850 17.28 -35.44 52.95
C ASP A 850 18.31 -36.59 52.84
N MET A 851 19.06 -36.63 51.72
CA MET A 851 19.97 -37.74 51.35
C MET A 851 21.45 -37.41 51.56
N ASN A 852 21.80 -36.60 52.56
CA ASN A 852 23.19 -36.27 52.89
C ASN A 852 23.50 -36.64 54.36
N GLY A 853 24.77 -36.62 54.76
CA GLY A 853 25.18 -36.91 56.14
C GLY A 853 25.91 -35.73 56.80
N PRO A 854 25.75 -35.51 58.11
CA PRO A 854 26.19 -34.30 58.78
C PRO A 854 27.71 -34.18 58.91
N GLU A 855 28.25 -33.10 58.35
CA GLU A 855 29.67 -32.72 58.41
C GLU A 855 29.93 -31.68 59.51
N VAL A 856 31.09 -31.78 60.17
CA VAL A 856 31.59 -30.74 61.08
C VAL A 856 32.23 -29.61 60.27
N LEU A 857 31.54 -28.47 60.19
CA LEU A 857 32.03 -27.26 59.51
C LEU A 857 33.19 -26.58 60.25
N SER A 858 33.20 -26.59 61.58
CA SER A 858 34.27 -25.97 62.37
C SER A 858 34.33 -26.46 63.81
N SER A 859 35.53 -26.34 64.39
CA SER A 859 35.78 -26.48 65.83
C SER A 859 36.58 -25.27 66.33
N SER A 860 36.37 -24.84 67.58
CA SER A 860 37.06 -23.68 68.15
C SER A 860 37.16 -23.72 69.68
N SER A 861 38.22 -23.13 70.24
CA SER A 861 38.51 -23.10 71.69
C SER A 861 38.87 -21.67 72.14
N PRO A 862 38.85 -21.35 73.46
CA PRO A 862 39.12 -20.01 73.96
C PRO A 862 40.61 -19.63 74.03
N SER A 863 41.54 -20.57 73.82
CA SER A 863 42.98 -20.32 73.74
C SER A 863 43.70 -21.42 72.94
N THR A 864 44.69 -21.03 72.14
CA THR A 864 45.56 -21.96 71.37
C THR A 864 46.76 -22.46 72.19
N ILE A 865 47.14 -21.77 73.26
CA ILE A 865 48.17 -22.21 74.21
C ILE A 865 47.51 -22.37 75.58
N ILE A 866 47.74 -23.52 76.22
CA ILE A 866 47.38 -23.75 77.61
C ILE A 866 48.61 -23.44 78.48
N SER A 867 48.48 -22.48 79.38
CA SER A 867 49.51 -22.13 80.36
C SER A 867 48.96 -22.16 81.79
N ASP A 868 49.81 -21.88 82.78
CA ASP A 868 49.47 -21.70 84.21
C ASP A 868 48.18 -20.88 84.45
N SER A 869 47.85 -19.97 83.53
CA SER A 869 46.66 -19.12 83.60
C SER A 869 45.32 -19.87 83.46
N LEU A 870 45.30 -21.09 82.90
CA LEU A 870 44.06 -21.82 82.54
C LEU A 870 43.75 -23.05 83.42
N ILE A 871 44.58 -23.36 84.42
CA ILE A 871 44.41 -24.52 85.34
C ILE A 871 43.00 -24.52 85.98
N GLY A 872 42.29 -25.65 85.95
CA GLY A 872 40.96 -25.83 86.57
C GLY A 872 39.92 -26.55 85.71
N ASN A 873 38.72 -26.79 86.25
CA ASN A 873 37.58 -27.36 85.51
C ASN A 873 36.71 -26.25 84.90
N GLY A 874 36.33 -26.39 83.62
CA GLY A 874 35.45 -25.44 82.92
C GLY A 874 36.13 -24.14 82.47
N ASN A 875 37.44 -23.99 82.69
CA ASN A 875 38.25 -22.88 82.17
C ASN A 875 38.61 -23.06 80.69
N TYR A 876 38.44 -24.27 80.15
CA TYR A 876 38.70 -24.64 78.77
C TYR A 876 37.53 -25.46 78.21
N TYR A 877 37.13 -25.16 76.97
CA TYR A 877 36.03 -25.79 76.25
C TYR A 877 36.27 -25.74 74.74
N VAL A 878 35.51 -26.52 73.98
CA VAL A 878 35.51 -26.54 72.52
C VAL A 878 34.08 -26.44 72.01
N ASP A 879 33.80 -25.50 71.11
CA ASP A 879 32.55 -25.45 70.35
C ASP A 879 32.72 -26.10 68.98
N VAL A 880 31.77 -26.94 68.59
CA VAL A 880 31.71 -27.70 67.32
C VAL A 880 30.45 -27.28 66.57
N VAL A 881 30.56 -27.02 65.26
CA VAL A 881 29.45 -26.59 64.40
C VAL A 881 29.25 -27.58 63.25
N PHE A 882 28.01 -27.99 63.00
CA PHE A 882 27.59 -28.87 61.91
C PHE A 882 26.98 -28.08 60.74
N ASN A 883 26.88 -28.71 59.56
CA ASN A 883 26.26 -28.15 58.35
C ASN A 883 24.73 -28.05 58.42
N GLU A 884 24.07 -28.94 59.18
CA GLU A 884 22.63 -29.21 59.09
C GLU A 884 21.95 -29.43 60.46
N PRO A 885 20.61 -29.54 60.53
CA PRO A 885 19.88 -29.76 61.79
C PRO A 885 20.11 -31.17 62.38
N MET A 886 20.94 -31.22 63.43
CA MET A 886 21.30 -32.44 64.15
C MET A 886 20.16 -33.04 65.00
N ASN A 887 20.16 -34.36 65.14
CA ASN A 887 19.41 -35.09 66.16
C ASN A 887 19.95 -34.74 67.56
N THR A 888 19.40 -33.70 68.17
CA THR A 888 19.86 -33.17 69.48
C THR A 888 19.75 -34.15 70.66
N GLU A 889 19.12 -35.33 70.50
CA GLU A 889 19.14 -36.38 71.52
C GLU A 889 20.48 -37.16 71.54
N MET A 890 21.25 -37.15 70.44
CA MET A 890 22.49 -37.90 70.25
C MET A 890 23.74 -37.02 70.44
N LYS A 891 24.42 -37.14 71.58
CA LYS A 891 25.60 -36.33 71.91
C LYS A 891 26.91 -36.92 71.33
N PRO A 892 27.71 -36.16 70.57
CA PRO A 892 29.02 -36.61 70.10
C PRO A 892 30.08 -36.75 71.22
N LEU A 893 31.09 -37.54 70.92
CA LEU A 893 32.32 -37.70 71.70
C LEU A 893 33.38 -36.72 71.19
N VAL A 894 34.00 -35.95 72.08
CA VAL A 894 35.03 -34.95 71.75
C VAL A 894 36.22 -35.10 72.69
N PHE A 895 37.46 -35.17 72.18
CA PHE A 895 38.66 -35.31 73.01
C PHE A 895 39.93 -34.76 72.33
N HIS A 896 41.02 -34.63 73.11
CA HIS A 896 42.32 -34.17 72.63
C HIS A 896 43.34 -35.33 72.63
N GLU A 897 44.23 -35.39 71.65
CA GLU A 897 45.21 -36.47 71.47
C GLU A 897 46.60 -35.97 71.02
N ASN A 898 47.66 -36.63 71.49
CA ASN A 898 49.07 -36.34 71.20
C ASN A 898 49.91 -37.61 71.48
N ASP A 899 51.14 -37.70 70.95
CA ASP A 899 52.07 -38.82 71.24
C ASP A 899 52.43 -38.93 72.74
N ILE A 900 52.33 -37.84 73.50
CA ILE A 900 52.48 -37.80 74.96
C ILE A 900 51.10 -37.99 75.62
N ALA A 901 51.05 -38.78 76.69
CA ALA A 901 49.79 -39.14 77.36
C ALA A 901 49.19 -37.99 78.20
N LEU A 902 48.51 -37.06 77.54
CA LEU A 902 47.91 -35.84 78.12
C LEU A 902 46.71 -36.07 79.06
N ASN A 903 46.26 -37.31 79.27
CA ASN A 903 45.06 -37.65 80.05
C ASN A 903 45.08 -37.20 81.52
N ASN A 904 46.24 -36.80 82.05
CA ASN A 904 46.37 -36.16 83.37
C ASN A 904 46.27 -34.63 83.29
N SER A 905 46.69 -34.02 82.17
CA SER A 905 46.73 -32.57 81.95
C SER A 905 45.45 -32.02 81.32
N ILE A 906 44.73 -32.81 80.51
CA ILE A 906 43.49 -32.42 79.81
C ILE A 906 42.45 -33.56 79.91
N GLN A 907 41.21 -33.26 80.31
CA GLN A 907 40.15 -34.29 80.52
C GLN A 907 38.76 -33.80 80.03
N TYR A 908 38.05 -34.59 79.21
CA TYR A 908 36.71 -34.28 78.67
C TYR A 908 35.56 -34.58 79.66
N ASN A 909 34.54 -33.73 79.70
CA ASN A 909 33.37 -33.84 80.57
C ASN A 909 32.04 -33.85 79.79
N VAL A 910 31.65 -35.04 79.28
CA VAL A 910 30.39 -35.26 78.54
C VAL A 910 29.10 -34.90 79.32
N ASN A 911 29.15 -34.87 80.66
CA ASN A 911 27.99 -34.51 81.49
C ASN A 911 27.73 -33.00 81.47
N GLU A 912 28.79 -32.19 81.40
CA GLU A 912 28.73 -30.72 81.29
C GLU A 912 28.68 -30.25 79.82
N SER A 913 28.65 -31.16 78.85
CA SER A 913 28.66 -30.88 77.39
C SER A 913 27.27 -30.99 76.77
N PHE A 914 26.90 -30.12 75.83
CA PHE A 914 25.50 -29.98 75.35
C PHE A 914 25.37 -29.24 74.01
N PHE A 915 24.26 -29.50 73.29
CA PHE A 915 23.84 -28.70 72.14
C PHE A 915 23.32 -27.31 72.57
N LEU A 916 23.78 -26.27 71.90
CA LEU A 916 23.32 -24.88 72.06
C LEU A 916 22.05 -24.60 71.23
N ASP A 917 22.00 -25.21 70.05
CA ASP A 917 20.87 -25.27 69.11
C ASP A 917 21.01 -26.55 68.26
N SER A 918 20.27 -26.70 67.16
CA SER A 918 20.36 -27.89 66.29
C SER A 918 21.63 -27.96 65.43
N PHE A 919 22.52 -26.95 65.45
CA PHE A 919 23.73 -26.91 64.62
C PHE A 919 25.02 -26.88 65.46
N ILE A 920 24.98 -26.48 66.74
CA ILE A 920 26.19 -26.21 67.54
C ILE A 920 26.23 -27.05 68.83
N TYR A 921 27.33 -27.76 69.06
CA TYR A 921 27.61 -28.56 70.26
C TYR A 921 28.82 -28.04 71.05
N ARG A 922 28.68 -27.90 72.37
CA ARG A 922 29.76 -27.48 73.28
C ARG A 922 30.31 -28.65 74.11
N ALA A 923 31.62 -28.87 74.02
CA ALA A 923 32.40 -29.83 74.79
C ALA A 923 33.24 -29.15 75.89
N ASN A 924 33.11 -29.55 77.15
CA ASN A 924 33.80 -28.92 78.29
C ASN A 924 34.95 -29.79 78.85
N PHE A 925 36.01 -29.15 79.38
CA PHE A 925 37.25 -29.82 79.81
C PHE A 925 37.80 -29.35 81.18
N GLN A 926 38.67 -30.16 81.79
CA GLN A 926 39.49 -29.84 82.97
C GLN A 926 41.00 -29.85 82.64
N ILE A 927 41.73 -28.87 83.17
CA ILE A 927 43.17 -28.64 82.99
C ILE A 927 43.96 -28.75 84.31
N ASN A 928 45.15 -29.36 84.30
CA ASN A 928 46.08 -29.45 85.46
C ASN A 928 47.54 -29.13 85.05
N ASP A 929 48.31 -28.49 85.95
CA ASP A 929 49.75 -28.15 85.80
C ASP A 929 50.67 -29.32 86.24
N GLU A 930 51.73 -29.55 85.46
CA GLU A 930 52.78 -30.55 85.71
C GLU A 930 54.22 -30.00 85.38
N ASN A 931 54.40 -28.68 85.16
CA ASN A 931 55.65 -28.05 84.70
C ASN A 931 56.22 -28.71 83.40
N VAL A 932 55.40 -28.78 82.35
CA VAL A 932 55.72 -29.38 81.04
C VAL A 932 55.48 -28.44 79.86
N GLU A 933 56.14 -28.75 78.74
CA GLU A 933 56.11 -28.02 77.47
C GLU A 933 55.84 -29.06 76.36
N VAL A 934 54.70 -28.95 75.66
CA VAL A 934 54.18 -29.92 74.68
C VAL A 934 53.43 -29.20 73.56
N GLU A 935 53.88 -29.39 72.31
CA GLU A 935 53.26 -28.83 71.10
C GLU A 935 52.40 -29.88 70.35
N ASP A 936 51.71 -29.44 69.29
CA ASP A 936 50.96 -30.27 68.33
C ASP A 936 49.93 -31.23 68.95
N ILE A 937 48.97 -30.70 69.71
CA ILE A 937 47.88 -31.47 70.33
C ILE A 937 46.63 -31.40 69.44
N ASN A 938 46.14 -32.56 68.99
CA ASN A 938 44.99 -32.68 68.09
C ASN A 938 43.64 -32.67 68.85
N LEU A 939 42.54 -32.52 68.10
CA LEU A 939 41.15 -32.66 68.55
C LEU A 939 40.41 -33.68 67.66
N GLU A 940 39.59 -34.54 68.26
CA GLU A 940 38.75 -35.54 67.57
C GLU A 940 37.25 -35.34 67.91
N VAL A 941 36.35 -35.54 66.95
CA VAL A 941 34.87 -35.46 67.10
C VAL A 941 34.17 -36.62 66.37
N LEU A 942 33.38 -37.40 67.12
CA LEU A 942 32.76 -38.65 66.64
C LEU A 942 31.29 -38.81 67.09
N TYR A 943 30.50 -39.53 66.28
CA TYR A 943 29.18 -40.10 66.60
C TYR A 943 28.03 -39.09 66.80
N ALA A 944 27.82 -38.16 65.86
CA ALA A 944 26.58 -37.40 65.72
C ALA A 944 25.66 -37.95 64.61
N GLU A 945 24.39 -37.53 64.60
CA GLU A 945 23.34 -37.91 63.65
C GLU A 945 22.47 -36.68 63.29
N ASP A 946 21.84 -36.67 62.11
CA ASP A 946 20.92 -35.62 61.64
C ASP A 946 19.42 -35.93 61.92
N PHE A 947 18.52 -35.04 61.48
CA PHE A 947 17.07 -35.17 61.61
C PHE A 947 16.44 -36.30 60.76
N ALA A 948 17.06 -36.70 59.65
CA ALA A 948 16.66 -37.82 58.80
C ALA A 948 17.33 -39.16 59.20
N HIS A 949 18.10 -39.15 60.29
CA HIS A 949 18.87 -40.24 60.89
C HIS A 949 20.12 -40.69 60.11
N ASN A 950 20.65 -39.86 59.21
CA ASN A 950 21.95 -40.15 58.60
C ASN A 950 23.09 -39.78 59.59
N SER A 951 24.26 -40.41 59.42
CA SER A 951 25.34 -40.42 60.43
C SER A 951 26.53 -39.52 60.06
N GLN A 952 27.13 -38.89 61.07
CA GLN A 952 28.32 -38.03 60.93
C GLN A 952 29.59 -38.83 60.59
N GLU A 953 30.29 -38.43 59.52
CA GLU A 953 31.65 -38.89 59.22
C GLU A 953 32.68 -38.33 60.25
N PRO A 954 33.61 -39.15 60.78
CA PRO A 954 34.62 -38.74 61.76
C PRO A 954 35.41 -37.47 61.40
N TYR A 955 35.55 -36.56 62.36
CA TYR A 955 36.26 -35.29 62.19
C TYR A 955 37.48 -35.17 63.10
N THR A 956 38.62 -34.78 62.52
CA THR A 956 39.89 -34.54 63.21
C THR A 956 40.39 -33.12 62.89
N ALA A 957 40.78 -32.36 63.91
CA ALA A 957 41.53 -31.11 63.76
C ALA A 957 42.96 -31.27 64.30
N PRO A 958 44.00 -31.32 63.44
CA PRO A 958 45.38 -31.49 63.88
C PRO A 958 45.98 -30.18 64.41
N SER A 959 46.96 -30.29 65.33
CA SER A 959 47.69 -29.14 65.92
C SER A 959 46.74 -28.05 66.46
N PHE A 960 45.69 -28.47 67.17
CA PHE A 960 44.61 -27.62 67.66
C PHE A 960 45.04 -26.71 68.82
N ILE A 961 45.91 -27.19 69.71
CA ILE A 961 46.51 -26.42 70.83
C ILE A 961 47.96 -26.86 71.14
N SER A 962 48.66 -26.08 71.96
CA SER A 962 49.87 -26.45 72.70
C SER A 962 49.72 -26.22 74.22
N LEU A 963 50.71 -26.63 75.01
CA LEU A 963 50.75 -26.58 76.48
C LEU A 963 52.16 -26.16 76.94
N ASP A 964 52.34 -25.06 77.67
CA ASP A 964 53.63 -24.63 78.24
C ASP A 964 53.53 -23.99 79.63
N THR A 965 54.55 -24.27 80.46
CA THR A 965 54.65 -23.93 81.90
C THR A 965 56.15 -23.84 82.37
N LYS A 966 57.03 -23.13 81.64
CA LYS A 966 58.51 -23.06 81.88
C LYS A 966 59.15 -21.63 81.76
N ASN A 967 60.47 -21.42 81.97
CA ASN A 967 61.14 -20.09 82.06
C ASN A 967 62.61 -19.99 81.46
N PRO A 968 63.10 -18.79 80.98
CA PRO A 968 64.32 -18.58 80.14
C PRO A 968 65.64 -18.00 80.76
N SER A 969 66.77 -17.99 80.00
CA SER A 969 68.15 -17.53 80.34
C SER A 969 69.05 -17.00 79.17
N ILE A 970 70.30 -16.56 79.44
CA ILE A 970 71.33 -16.03 78.48
C ILE A 970 72.54 -16.98 78.31
N ILE A 971 73.15 -17.07 77.11
CA ILE A 971 74.28 -17.99 76.82
C ILE A 971 75.55 -17.48 76.05
N ASP A 972 75.57 -16.43 75.20
CA ASP A 972 76.80 -16.04 74.43
C ASP A 972 76.95 -14.53 74.06
N PHE A 973 78.16 -14.08 73.60
CA PHE A 973 78.48 -12.67 73.21
C PHE A 973 79.74 -12.48 72.30
N GLU A 974 79.68 -11.65 71.23
CA GLU A 974 80.82 -11.30 70.32
C GLU A 974 80.90 -9.78 69.93
N SER A 975 82.04 -9.29 69.39
CA SER A 975 82.18 -7.89 68.88
C SER A 975 83.15 -7.70 67.68
N ASN A 976 82.95 -6.66 66.86
CA ASN A 976 83.62 -6.48 65.55
C ASN A 976 85.01 -5.83 65.56
N THR A 977 85.30 -4.93 66.51
CA THR A 977 86.58 -4.20 66.56
C THR A 977 86.87 -3.70 67.97
N SER A 978 88.17 -3.65 68.30
CA SER A 978 88.71 -2.96 69.47
C SER A 978 89.47 -1.66 69.12
N VAL A 979 89.42 -1.22 67.86
CA VAL A 979 90.05 0.02 67.38
C VAL A 979 89.19 0.68 66.29
N LEU A 980 88.98 1.99 66.41
CA LEU A 980 88.26 2.85 65.48
C LEU A 980 89.20 3.92 64.90
N ASN A 981 88.71 4.71 63.96
CA ASN A 981 89.26 5.99 63.53
C ASN A 981 88.18 6.81 62.80
N LEU A 982 88.48 8.04 62.35
CA LEU A 982 87.49 8.85 61.62
C LEU A 982 87.10 8.31 60.23
N ASN A 983 87.83 7.34 59.68
CA ASN A 983 87.41 6.60 58.47
C ASN A 983 86.73 5.27 58.84
N ASP A 984 87.32 4.48 59.74
CA ASP A 984 86.75 3.23 60.24
C ASP A 984 86.08 3.48 61.60
N ASN A 985 84.87 4.05 61.56
CA ASN A 985 84.26 4.70 62.71
C ASN A 985 83.14 3.91 63.42
N LEU A 986 82.98 2.60 63.15
CA LEU A 986 81.84 1.81 63.64
C LEU A 986 82.23 0.60 64.54
N LEU A 987 81.66 0.56 65.75
CA LEU A 987 81.62 -0.59 66.66
C LEU A 987 80.27 -1.34 66.51
N LEU A 988 80.30 -2.67 66.63
CA LEU A 988 79.17 -3.59 66.54
C LEU A 988 79.41 -4.80 67.48
N PHE A 989 78.38 -5.28 68.19
CA PHE A 989 78.44 -6.49 69.04
C PHE A 989 77.11 -7.24 69.13
N GLN A 990 77.13 -8.50 69.58
CA GLN A 990 76.01 -9.46 69.55
C GLN A 990 75.85 -10.28 70.86
N VAL A 991 74.67 -10.85 71.13
CA VAL A 991 74.27 -11.61 72.35
C VAL A 991 73.31 -12.77 72.00
N LEU A 992 73.29 -13.88 72.76
CA LEU A 992 72.43 -15.08 72.55
C LEU A 992 71.72 -15.59 73.84
N PHE A 993 70.51 -16.16 73.72
CA PHE A 993 69.62 -16.70 74.78
C PHE A 993 69.42 -18.24 74.66
N ASP A 994 68.77 -18.92 75.63
CA ASP A 994 68.58 -20.39 75.62
C ASP A 994 67.20 -20.91 75.15
N GLU A 995 66.20 -20.03 75.02
CA GLU A 995 64.90 -20.27 74.39
C GLU A 995 64.37 -18.97 73.74
N GLU A 996 63.25 -19.04 73.01
CA GLU A 996 62.76 -17.89 72.24
C GLU A 996 62.21 -16.75 73.14
N MET A 997 62.77 -15.56 72.94
CA MET A 997 62.48 -14.39 73.76
C MET A 997 61.40 -13.50 73.14
N ASN A 998 60.59 -12.86 73.99
CA ASN A 998 59.66 -11.81 73.58
C ASN A 998 60.41 -10.54 73.17
N GLN A 999 60.73 -10.47 71.89
CA GLN A 999 61.50 -9.37 71.25
C GLN A 999 60.92 -7.96 71.45
N ASN A 1000 59.67 -7.84 71.92
CA ASN A 1000 59.03 -6.57 72.21
C ASN A 1000 59.59 -5.89 73.49
N GLU A 1001 60.26 -6.64 74.37
CA GLU A 1001 60.97 -6.10 75.54
C GLU A 1001 62.48 -6.08 75.29
N ALA A 1002 63.13 -4.94 75.58
CA ALA A 1002 64.46 -4.61 75.04
C ALA A 1002 65.57 -4.53 76.13
N PRO A 1003 66.57 -5.42 76.11
CA PRO A 1003 67.67 -5.42 77.08
C PRO A 1003 68.52 -4.14 77.12
N GLN A 1004 69.11 -3.85 78.28
CA GLN A 1004 69.79 -2.57 78.56
C GLN A 1004 71.33 -2.67 78.59
N PHE A 1005 72.05 -1.76 77.90
CA PHE A 1005 73.52 -1.81 77.72
C PHE A 1005 74.25 -0.57 78.26
N ASN A 1006 75.40 -0.73 78.95
CA ASN A 1006 76.08 0.36 79.68
C ASN A 1006 77.63 0.27 79.65
N PHE A 1007 78.32 1.37 79.29
CA PHE A 1007 79.81 1.45 79.14
C PHE A 1007 80.55 2.11 80.33
N PHE A 1008 81.86 1.84 80.47
CA PHE A 1008 82.77 2.48 81.42
C PHE A 1008 84.21 2.63 80.85
N PRO A 1009 85.09 3.53 81.34
CA PRO A 1009 84.77 4.84 81.92
C PRO A 1009 83.85 5.67 81.01
N ALA A 1010 83.40 6.83 81.47
CA ALA A 1010 82.60 7.72 80.60
C ALA A 1010 83.46 8.34 79.48
N LEU A 1011 82.92 8.36 78.26
CA LEU A 1011 83.53 8.96 77.07
C LEU A 1011 83.82 10.46 77.24
N SER A 1012 84.97 10.92 76.76
CA SER A 1012 85.41 12.32 76.91
C SER A 1012 84.86 13.25 75.83
N SER A 1013 84.75 14.55 76.09
CA SER A 1013 84.14 15.53 75.16
C SER A 1013 84.83 15.70 73.80
N SER A 1014 86.04 15.16 73.62
CA SER A 1014 86.77 15.14 72.35
C SER A 1014 86.51 13.87 71.52
N VAL A 1015 85.66 12.97 72.05
CA VAL A 1015 85.37 11.64 71.51
C VAL A 1015 83.87 11.43 71.57
N ILE A 1016 83.20 11.45 70.43
CA ILE A 1016 81.74 11.36 70.35
C ILE A 1016 81.37 10.00 69.78
N MET A 1017 80.89 9.09 70.62
CA MET A 1017 80.27 7.82 70.23
C MET A 1017 78.75 7.94 70.36
N GLN A 1018 78.01 7.54 69.33
CA GLN A 1018 76.55 7.54 69.29
C GLN A 1018 76.06 6.13 69.02
N GLN A 1019 75.07 5.62 69.78
CA GLN A 1019 74.43 4.36 69.45
C GLN A 1019 73.62 4.51 68.15
N THR A 1020 73.87 3.67 67.17
CA THR A 1020 73.24 3.69 65.84
C THR A 1020 72.34 2.48 65.59
N ASN A 1021 72.47 1.39 66.36
CA ASN A 1021 71.56 0.25 66.29
C ASN A 1021 71.35 -0.46 67.64
N LEU A 1022 70.17 -1.05 67.79
CA LEU A 1022 69.84 -2.17 68.67
C LEU A 1022 68.70 -2.93 67.99
N ALA A 1023 68.94 -4.17 67.59
CA ALA A 1023 67.99 -4.98 66.83
C ALA A 1023 68.20 -6.47 67.11
N TRP A 1024 67.11 -7.17 67.42
CA TRP A 1024 67.08 -8.64 67.38
C TRP A 1024 67.44 -9.12 65.97
N LEU A 1025 68.20 -10.20 65.89
CA LEU A 1025 68.62 -10.83 64.62
C LEU A 1025 67.64 -11.94 64.23
N ASP A 1026 67.17 -12.65 65.25
CA ASP A 1026 66.30 -13.81 65.29
C ASP A 1026 65.70 -13.89 66.72
N ASN A 1027 65.04 -14.99 67.05
CA ASN A 1027 64.19 -15.09 68.24
C ASN A 1027 64.98 -15.27 69.55
N ASP A 1028 66.25 -15.67 69.46
CA ASP A 1028 67.15 -15.92 70.59
C ASP A 1028 68.46 -15.09 70.52
N SER A 1029 68.69 -14.21 69.52
CA SER A 1029 69.91 -13.38 69.47
C SER A 1029 69.74 -11.90 69.07
N LEU A 1030 70.62 -11.05 69.60
CA LEU A 1030 70.48 -9.58 69.66
C LEU A 1030 71.76 -8.85 69.24
N SER A 1031 71.65 -7.80 68.42
CA SER A 1031 72.77 -7.04 67.84
C SER A 1031 72.70 -5.53 68.16
N VAL A 1032 73.86 -4.90 68.40
CA VAL A 1032 73.98 -3.50 68.87
C VAL A 1032 75.15 -2.79 68.19
N ALA A 1033 74.98 -1.53 67.75
CA ALA A 1033 76.01 -0.77 67.03
C ALA A 1033 76.20 0.67 67.54
N TYR A 1034 77.42 1.20 67.42
CA TYR A 1034 77.82 2.56 67.80
C TYR A 1034 78.78 3.20 66.79
N GLU A 1035 78.58 4.47 66.45
CA GLU A 1035 79.40 5.25 65.52
C GLU A 1035 80.20 6.37 66.21
N LEU A 1036 81.46 6.53 65.81
CA LEU A 1036 82.40 7.57 66.25
C LEU A 1036 82.36 8.79 65.31
N LEU A 1037 81.87 9.92 65.81
CA LEU A 1037 81.70 11.16 65.04
C LEU A 1037 82.85 12.17 65.24
N SER A 1038 83.75 11.92 66.20
CA SER A 1038 84.89 12.81 66.49
C SER A 1038 86.04 12.00 67.12
N ALA A 1039 87.25 12.18 66.56
CA ALA A 1039 88.49 11.73 67.16
C ALA A 1039 89.31 12.94 67.64
N GLY A 1040 89.99 12.78 68.77
CA GLY A 1040 91.03 13.73 69.21
C GLY A 1040 92.37 13.47 68.53
N ASP A 1041 93.37 14.28 68.87
CA ASP A 1041 94.73 14.17 68.31
C ASP A 1041 95.48 12.88 68.74
N GLU A 1042 94.99 12.14 69.77
CA GLU A 1042 95.65 10.97 70.39
C GLU A 1042 94.62 9.91 70.94
N PRO A 1043 94.96 8.60 71.16
CA PRO A 1043 94.00 7.48 71.44
C PRO A 1043 93.69 7.10 72.92
N ASN A 1044 92.58 6.36 73.23
CA ASN A 1044 92.03 6.01 74.60
C ASN A 1044 91.17 4.66 74.66
N LEU A 1045 90.68 4.13 75.83
CA LEU A 1045 90.10 2.74 76.08
C LEU A 1045 88.80 2.60 77.01
N TYR A 1046 87.92 1.55 76.90
CA TYR A 1046 86.53 1.39 77.54
C TYR A 1046 85.92 -0.08 77.79
N ASP A 1047 84.72 -0.29 78.44
CA ASP A 1047 84.05 -1.53 79.05
C ASP A 1047 82.47 -1.73 78.83
N LEU A 1048 81.72 -2.78 79.34
CA LEU A 1048 80.23 -3.07 79.07
C LEU A 1048 79.34 -4.00 80.05
N ASN A 1049 77.98 -3.86 80.20
CA ASN A 1049 76.97 -4.67 81.03
C ASN A 1049 75.53 -4.95 80.40
N ILE A 1050 74.67 -5.92 80.89
CA ILE A 1050 73.29 -6.31 80.33
C ILE A 1050 72.16 -6.74 81.35
N THR A 1051 70.85 -6.38 81.19
CA THR A 1051 69.63 -6.87 81.95
C THR A 1051 68.24 -6.85 81.21
N ASP A 1052 67.21 -7.55 81.78
CA ASP A 1052 65.71 -7.46 81.65
C ASP A 1052 64.96 -7.93 80.35
N ALA A 1053 64.15 -9.03 80.39
CA ALA A 1053 63.19 -9.51 79.34
C ALA A 1053 62.31 -10.75 79.76
N THR A 1054 61.44 -11.26 78.87
CA THR A 1054 60.56 -12.48 79.02
C THR A 1054 60.61 -13.43 77.81
N ASP A 1055 60.10 -14.67 77.94
CA ASP A 1055 59.80 -15.60 76.83
C ASP A 1055 58.44 -15.30 76.13
N LEU A 1056 58.06 -16.15 75.17
CA LEU A 1056 56.83 -16.04 74.36
C LEU A 1056 55.53 -16.51 75.04
N ALA A 1057 55.58 -17.41 76.03
CA ALA A 1057 54.40 -17.87 76.78
C ALA A 1057 54.05 -16.91 77.95
N GLY A 1058 55.05 -16.18 78.46
CA GLY A 1058 54.90 -15.05 79.38
C GLY A 1058 55.86 -15.05 80.59
N ASN A 1059 56.90 -15.88 80.62
CA ASN A 1059 57.72 -16.15 81.81
C ASN A 1059 59.13 -15.49 81.70
N LEU A 1060 59.93 -15.44 82.78
CA LEU A 1060 60.88 -14.32 83.02
C LEU A 1060 62.37 -14.68 83.27
N LEU A 1061 63.29 -13.79 82.83
CA LEU A 1061 64.74 -13.97 82.50
C LEU A 1061 65.83 -13.80 83.61
N ASN A 1062 67.07 -14.27 83.33
CA ASN A 1062 68.34 -14.18 84.09
C ASN A 1062 69.47 -13.26 83.46
N VAL A 1063 70.57 -12.85 84.18
CA VAL A 1063 71.40 -11.59 83.94
C VAL A 1063 72.97 -11.71 83.77
N LEU A 1064 73.70 -10.75 83.12
CA LEU A 1064 75.16 -10.83 82.70
C LEU A 1064 76.07 -9.51 82.72
N THR A 1065 77.42 -9.56 82.51
CA THR A 1065 78.45 -8.43 82.64
C THR A 1065 79.86 -8.67 81.96
N LEU A 1066 80.61 -7.63 81.46
CA LEU A 1066 81.90 -7.70 80.66
C LEU A 1066 82.95 -6.54 80.91
N ASN A 1067 84.21 -6.60 80.39
CA ASN A 1067 85.31 -5.59 80.56
C ASN A 1067 86.33 -5.48 79.37
N ASP A 1068 87.09 -4.36 79.26
CA ASP A 1068 88.28 -4.04 78.40
C ASP A 1068 88.14 -4.19 76.84
N LEU A 1069 87.72 -3.13 76.11
CA LEU A 1069 87.10 -3.23 74.76
C LEU A 1069 87.59 -2.35 73.54
N LEU A 1070 87.93 -1.03 73.57
CA LEU A 1070 87.88 -0.14 72.33
C LEU A 1070 88.84 1.11 72.15
N THR A 1071 89.34 1.51 70.92
CA THR A 1071 90.38 2.59 70.60
C THR A 1071 90.15 3.54 69.33
N ILE A 1072 91.04 4.49 68.86
CA ILE A 1072 90.77 5.65 67.87
C ILE A 1072 91.98 6.21 66.95
N GLN A 1073 91.84 6.73 65.66
CA GLN A 1073 92.80 7.49 64.72
C GLN A 1073 92.21 8.47 63.55
N GLY A 1074 92.92 8.86 62.41
CA GLY A 1074 92.48 9.81 61.25
C GLY A 1074 93.27 9.91 59.85
N ALA A 1075 92.94 10.79 58.82
CA ALA A 1075 93.37 10.74 57.33
C ALA A 1075 93.33 12.01 56.32
N LEU A 1076 93.81 11.95 55.01
CA LEU A 1076 93.75 13.01 53.87
C LEU A 1076 94.17 12.60 52.35
N ASP A 1077 93.33 12.68 51.24
CA ASP A 1077 93.57 12.97 49.73
C ASP A 1077 92.35 12.62 48.72
N LEU A 1078 92.37 12.82 47.34
CA LEU A 1078 91.20 12.83 46.33
C LEU A 1078 91.42 12.17 44.87
N GLU A 1079 90.66 12.12 43.71
CA GLU A 1079 89.42 12.59 42.91
C GLU A 1079 89.22 11.68 41.57
N ILE A 1080 88.36 11.67 40.47
CA ILE A 1080 86.97 12.03 39.91
C ILE A 1080 86.71 11.44 38.42
N ILE A 1081 85.47 11.06 37.88
CA ILE A 1081 84.97 10.86 36.41
C ILE A 1081 83.61 10.02 36.25
N ASN A 1082 82.83 9.76 35.13
CA ASN A 1082 82.08 10.47 33.99
C ASN A 1082 81.06 9.53 33.17
N THR A 1083 80.17 9.96 32.19
CA THR A 1083 79.09 9.14 31.47
C THR A 1083 78.76 9.39 29.94
N ASP A 1084 78.57 8.36 29.05
CA ASP A 1084 78.00 8.48 27.65
C ASP A 1084 77.70 7.13 26.83
N GLU A 1085 76.62 6.34 27.04
CA GLU A 1085 76.48 4.96 26.43
C GLU A 1085 75.13 4.49 25.77
N ILE A 1086 75.21 3.37 24.99
CA ILE A 1086 74.13 2.67 24.23
C ILE A 1086 73.37 1.66 25.13
N GLN A 1087 72.08 1.40 24.87
CA GLN A 1087 71.21 0.55 25.72
C GLN A 1087 70.37 -0.49 24.94
N LEU A 1088 70.15 -1.66 25.56
CA LEU A 1088 69.30 -2.78 25.10
C LEU A 1088 68.11 -3.00 26.05
N SER A 1089 66.95 -3.42 25.53
CA SER A 1089 65.77 -3.77 26.34
C SER A 1089 64.81 -4.73 25.61
N PRO A 1090 64.16 -5.69 26.29
CA PRO A 1090 64.44 -6.15 27.65
C PRO A 1090 65.69 -7.05 27.69
N ASN A 1091 66.30 -7.21 28.86
CA ASN A 1091 67.44 -8.11 29.09
C ASN A 1091 67.03 -9.49 29.67
N LEU A 1092 65.73 -9.69 29.94
CA LEU A 1092 65.10 -10.94 30.34
C LEU A 1092 63.96 -11.24 29.34
N LEU A 1093 63.90 -12.46 28.81
CA LEU A 1093 62.97 -12.89 27.76
C LEU A 1093 62.29 -14.21 28.11
N ALA A 1094 61.07 -14.40 27.60
CA ALA A 1094 60.47 -15.71 27.41
C ALA A 1094 60.63 -16.17 25.96
N GLN A 1095 60.69 -17.49 25.71
CA GLN A 1095 60.88 -18.05 24.37
C GLN A 1095 59.86 -17.50 23.36
N GLY A 1096 60.34 -16.91 22.26
CA GLY A 1096 59.51 -16.31 21.21
C GLY A 1096 59.32 -14.79 21.27
N THR A 1097 59.87 -14.10 22.27
CA THR A 1097 59.84 -12.62 22.33
C THR A 1097 60.90 -11.96 21.41
N LYS A 1098 60.76 -10.65 21.19
CA LYS A 1098 61.64 -9.78 20.37
C LYS A 1098 62.46 -8.84 21.27
N ILE A 1099 63.61 -8.37 20.80
CA ILE A 1099 64.44 -7.39 21.51
C ILE A 1099 64.45 -6.01 20.82
N HIS A 1100 64.80 -4.97 21.59
CA HIS A 1100 64.88 -3.58 21.12
C HIS A 1100 66.21 -2.90 21.52
N LEU A 1101 66.70 -2.01 20.65
CA LEU A 1101 67.90 -1.19 20.88
C LEU A 1101 67.58 0.31 20.82
N LYS A 1102 68.25 1.10 21.67
CA LYS A 1102 68.12 2.57 21.78
C LYS A 1102 69.47 3.28 21.60
N ASN A 1103 69.43 4.58 21.32
CA ASN A 1103 70.59 5.47 21.11
C ASN A 1103 71.47 5.09 19.89
N ILE A 1104 70.85 4.74 18.75
CA ILE A 1104 71.54 4.43 17.48
C ILE A 1104 70.97 5.31 16.36
N ALA A 1105 71.81 6.17 15.76
CA ALA A 1105 71.36 7.22 14.84
C ALA A 1105 71.10 6.78 13.39
N GLU A 1106 71.88 5.83 12.85
CA GLU A 1106 71.83 5.43 11.43
C GLU A 1106 71.72 3.91 11.22
N HIS A 1107 71.08 3.53 10.11
CA HIS A 1107 70.98 2.13 9.66
C HIS A 1107 72.36 1.50 9.34
N SER A 1108 73.33 2.33 8.97
CA SER A 1108 74.72 1.96 8.67
C SER A 1108 75.40 1.19 9.83
N LEU A 1109 75.02 1.49 11.08
CA LEU A 1109 75.58 0.94 12.32
C LEU A 1109 75.05 -0.44 12.73
N LEU A 1110 74.05 -0.98 12.00
CA LEU A 1110 73.34 -2.23 12.36
C LEU A 1110 73.76 -3.45 11.53
N LYS A 1111 74.83 -3.34 10.74
CA LYS A 1111 75.47 -4.53 10.16
C LYS A 1111 76.09 -5.36 11.29
N ASN A 1112 75.82 -6.67 11.28
CA ASN A 1112 76.31 -7.64 12.27
C ASN A 1112 75.73 -7.37 13.69
N CYS A 1113 74.40 -7.32 13.79
CA CYS A 1113 73.69 -7.42 15.07
C CYS A 1113 73.49 -8.90 15.40
N ASP A 1114 74.49 -9.51 16.05
CA ASP A 1114 74.60 -10.97 16.14
C ASP A 1114 74.27 -11.50 17.54
N LEU A 1115 73.40 -12.52 17.59
CA LEU A 1115 73.09 -13.26 18.81
C LEU A 1115 74.11 -14.40 18.99
N VAL A 1116 74.73 -14.47 20.16
CA VAL A 1116 75.66 -15.54 20.56
C VAL A 1116 75.22 -16.19 21.89
N SER A 1117 75.67 -17.42 22.13
CA SER A 1117 75.55 -18.08 23.43
C SER A 1117 76.54 -17.52 24.46
N ALA A 1118 76.40 -17.91 25.74
CA ALA A 1118 77.35 -17.54 26.80
C ALA A 1118 78.82 -17.92 26.49
N GLU A 1119 79.07 -18.95 25.68
CA GLU A 1119 80.42 -19.34 25.23
C GLU A 1119 80.92 -18.53 24.02
N GLY A 1120 80.21 -17.48 23.61
CA GLY A 1120 80.57 -16.62 22.47
C GLY A 1120 80.32 -17.24 21.09
N LYS A 1121 79.56 -18.34 21.01
CA LYS A 1121 79.28 -19.02 19.75
C LYS A 1121 78.12 -18.33 19.02
N PHE A 1122 78.34 -17.93 17.76
CA PHE A 1122 77.31 -17.40 16.87
C PHE A 1122 76.10 -18.34 16.72
N ILE A 1123 74.90 -17.78 16.90
CA ILE A 1123 73.61 -18.47 16.73
C ILE A 1123 72.94 -17.98 15.44
N LYS A 1124 72.63 -16.67 15.35
CA LYS A 1124 72.14 -16.02 14.14
C LYS A 1124 72.41 -14.51 14.18
N THR A 1125 72.58 -13.90 13.01
CA THR A 1125 72.39 -12.46 12.84
C THR A 1125 70.90 -12.17 12.96
N LEU A 1126 70.54 -11.16 13.75
CA LEU A 1126 69.15 -10.73 13.90
C LEU A 1126 68.77 -9.80 12.75
N ASN A 1127 67.69 -10.13 12.03
CA ASN A 1127 67.05 -9.16 11.15
C ASN A 1127 66.40 -8.09 12.02
N MET A 1128 66.91 -6.85 11.93
CA MET A 1128 66.46 -5.71 12.71
C MET A 1128 65.60 -4.78 11.84
N GLU A 1129 64.31 -4.72 12.13
CA GLU A 1129 63.35 -3.85 11.44
C GLU A 1129 63.19 -2.53 12.20
N LYS A 1130 63.06 -1.41 11.46
CA LYS A 1130 62.96 -0.08 12.08
C LYS A 1130 61.52 0.24 12.46
N MET A 1131 61.27 0.42 13.76
CA MET A 1131 59.96 0.87 14.26
C MET A 1131 60.13 2.22 14.97
N GLY A 1132 59.90 3.31 14.23
CA GLY A 1132 60.04 4.68 14.74
C GLY A 1132 61.49 5.03 15.12
N GLN A 1133 61.73 5.32 16.40
CA GLN A 1133 63.06 5.65 16.93
C GLN A 1133 63.84 4.44 17.47
N LEU A 1134 63.28 3.23 17.43
CA LEU A 1134 63.92 2.01 17.89
C LEU A 1134 64.01 0.94 16.78
N TRP A 1135 64.91 -0.01 16.99
CA TRP A 1135 65.14 -1.13 16.09
C TRP A 1135 64.74 -2.42 16.79
N SER A 1136 63.92 -3.24 16.13
CA SER A 1136 63.27 -4.42 16.70
C SER A 1136 63.67 -5.68 15.95
N SER A 1137 63.96 -6.77 16.67
CA SER A 1137 64.31 -8.04 16.05
C SER A 1137 63.10 -8.82 15.50
N GLU A 1138 63.38 -9.79 14.64
CA GLU A 1138 62.55 -11.00 14.53
C GLU A 1138 62.49 -11.79 15.87
N PRO A 1139 61.51 -12.68 16.08
CA PRO A 1139 61.41 -13.48 17.31
C PRO A 1139 62.65 -14.32 17.61
N ILE A 1140 62.95 -14.47 18.91
CA ILE A 1140 64.09 -15.25 19.41
C ILE A 1140 63.57 -16.54 20.07
N ASN A 1141 63.67 -17.64 19.31
CA ASN A 1141 63.40 -19.01 19.79
C ASN A 1141 64.74 -19.72 20.02
N VAL A 1142 65.22 -19.66 21.27
CA VAL A 1142 66.37 -20.43 21.78
C VAL A 1142 65.97 -21.09 23.10
N PRO A 1143 66.71 -22.11 23.60
CA PRO A 1143 66.50 -22.66 24.95
C PRO A 1143 66.69 -21.61 26.05
N SER A 1144 66.28 -21.96 27.27
CA SER A 1144 66.56 -21.14 28.45
C SER A 1144 68.06 -21.13 28.78
N GLY A 1145 68.56 -19.98 29.24
CA GLY A 1145 69.99 -19.75 29.45
C GLY A 1145 70.44 -18.30 29.25
N ILE A 1146 71.77 -18.09 29.26
CA ILE A 1146 72.39 -16.78 29.08
C ILE A 1146 72.92 -16.65 27.65
N TYR A 1147 72.63 -15.52 27.03
CA TYR A 1147 73.02 -15.16 25.68
C TYR A 1147 73.62 -13.74 25.67
N PHE A 1148 74.28 -13.38 24.58
CA PHE A 1148 74.75 -12.02 24.36
C PHE A 1148 74.35 -11.53 22.97
N VAL A 1149 73.99 -10.25 22.88
CA VAL A 1149 73.78 -9.54 21.62
C VAL A 1149 75.01 -8.69 21.37
N HIS A 1150 75.75 -8.98 20.31
CA HIS A 1150 76.88 -8.16 19.88
C HIS A 1150 76.41 -7.14 18.84
N LEU A 1151 76.85 -5.90 19.04
CA LEU A 1151 76.70 -4.83 18.05
C LEU A 1151 78.03 -4.08 17.93
N ASN A 1152 78.67 -4.18 16.77
CA ASN A 1152 80.00 -3.64 16.49
C ASN A 1152 81.08 -4.12 17.48
N GLN A 1153 81.36 -3.38 18.55
CA GLN A 1153 82.32 -3.73 19.61
C GLN A 1153 81.70 -3.82 21.02
N LYS A 1154 80.38 -3.62 21.16
CA LYS A 1154 79.68 -3.75 22.45
C LYS A 1154 78.86 -5.03 22.52
N SER A 1155 78.74 -5.54 23.74
CA SER A 1155 78.17 -6.85 24.06
C SER A 1155 77.12 -6.67 25.15
N PHE A 1156 75.87 -7.01 24.89
CA PHE A 1156 74.76 -6.81 25.83
C PHE A 1156 74.26 -8.17 26.32
N ARG A 1157 74.25 -8.38 27.65
CA ARG A 1157 73.78 -9.64 28.26
C ARG A 1157 72.26 -9.77 28.12
N LEU A 1158 71.83 -10.97 27.78
CA LEU A 1158 70.44 -11.38 27.61
C LEU A 1158 70.22 -12.69 28.40
N VAL A 1159 69.07 -12.84 29.03
CA VAL A 1159 68.67 -14.07 29.75
C VAL A 1159 67.35 -14.54 29.19
N VAL A 1160 67.25 -15.82 28.85
CA VAL A 1160 66.02 -16.47 28.39
C VAL A 1160 65.57 -17.45 29.48
N LEU A 1161 64.30 -17.34 29.88
CA LEU A 1161 63.63 -18.22 30.84
C LEU A 1161 63.14 -19.51 30.19
#